data_AF-A0A9E2VDG5-F1
#
_entry.id   AF-A0A9E2VDG5-F1
#
_cell.length_a   1.000
_cell.length_b   1.000
_cell.length_c   1.000
_cell.angle_alpha   90.00
_cell.angle_beta   90.00
_cell.angle_gamma   90.00
#
_symmetry.space_group_name_H-M   'P 1'
#
loop_
_entity.id
_entity.type
_entity.pdbx_description
1 polymer ?
#
loop_
_entity_poly.entity_id
_entity_poly.type
_entity_poly.pdbx_seq_one_letter_code
_entity_poly.pdbx_strand_id
1 'polypeptide(L)'
;MDFCEAEVFPECFKLEVSVTPACDSTCNGTATFEWSGGIPPYTISFNGTDYTNVGNTMSSVLDSLCGGDTVCINIMDANFASIFTCVPIPVSVPVVYITLPQYKPCKGDTIMLAGGETVHYIWKTGLDTIAYTDTIYVSPQVPTWYYLTGIDSFGCVNYDTALVDVDTFMIYVNITDTNFCDNDSGFIKLEVQTNMTDSVTYQWEPASGLNTTTGAVVYASPTVTTTYTVYGHHNTCTVRDTIVVRVDCCVPIQPKRVKTTGENSSQNQWLSSGNLSHSRLDIQGHLTIDAPLTLQYDTISVYSNKQIIVQSGVTLTIQNSILYACKDMWSGIRLEPGATLNISNSIILDADTALVSRSNAAMSNGYGYYNLNHTIFNKNRYGIVQMPHPDLSNTHINIRGCTFDCQSNALWSAGDNLKAPYNNEKSHTAIVMDMSIDEPVLTIGDASSFVYRNEIKQHQYGIRSFGGRLSLVNSYIHHLYSVGGCTAITGVGLWHKGGNLYVTSVGNSYDNVMDNCRVGVLYEGGSNNVVSIVGNSFSNIGNNINCSIGQVPVTGAVWLRQTAYTDIGINSNQINLCSRGIRMVSCTNSNITCKYNKLFGCESGIIVRETAESDVTIFQNEINQDMLPGTYGTEGINVSQLVGVPVAVTISGNLIRKVRRGIVGNNCDRILVEQNQIEFPQNIGGAVKYGIILNACERGVVRQNLIVKQGPAAQNSQKDQLFGINIELSSKVQIHNNIIARCGTAIRIMGNNAGGLNAPADIQCNRMVDNFYGVRLDAAGIGSQGDEELPSDNRWEILTGNNNTNILDYVTTYNSSSEWWVRDDSGRPWWLNTYFPNMPLNSVVSDTSITSQCSYDFSTPLNRRVEYGDIIRNRNSYSLEYINPANDYQFKWQVFNYIIHDSSYLNFGDTLDIHFTAFADTFKTTVAGMIGNINEYLRRGDTLQAQAYLSTLVPGDSAEYVYGEVLSIYERSWARGVYDLDSTLYADAHQFAIRHPHSSGAAVFMARTMCDVFYDDFLNEAQGSRIQEESKDSSLSTYLLFPNPNNGFFSYMWAQSTQEMKELCIYDNNGRLCLQQSVQGADGYTILNLSKYPAGMYMLQLRCNAAICDTRKIVKQ
;
A
#
# COMPACT_ATOMS: atom_id res chain seq x y z
N MET A 1 -0.92 12.57 96.54
CA MET A 1 -1.43 12.15 97.87
C MET A 1 -1.96 13.42 98.52
N ASP A 2 -3.27 13.54 98.67
CA ASP A 2 -3.90 14.69 99.31
C ASP A 2 -3.95 14.42 100.84
N PHE A 3 -3.22 15.21 101.64
CA PHE A 3 -3.44 15.30 103.08
C PHE A 3 -4.13 16.64 103.37
N CYS A 4 -5.44 16.58 103.58
CA CYS A 4 -6.27 17.70 104.02
C CYS A 4 -6.90 17.31 105.39
N GLU A 5 -6.64 18.10 106.43
CA GLU A 5 -7.50 18.18 107.63
C GLU A 5 -8.16 19.56 107.68
N ALA A 6 -9.43 19.57 108.08
CA ALA A 6 -10.40 20.63 107.90
C ALA A 6 -10.40 21.64 109.06
N GLU A 7 -10.23 22.93 108.75
CA GLU A 7 -11.09 24.07 109.11
C GLU A 7 -10.39 25.38 108.71
N VAL A 8 -11.02 26.15 107.79
CA VAL A 8 -10.71 27.55 107.40
C VAL A 8 -9.46 27.80 106.51
N PHE A 9 -9.63 27.58 105.18
CA PHE A 9 -8.83 27.98 103.97
C PHE A 9 -7.35 27.53 103.82
N PRO A 10 -6.80 27.21 102.59
CA PRO A 10 -7.35 27.11 101.22
C PRO A 10 -7.18 25.71 100.54
N GLU A 11 -7.56 25.57 99.27
CA GLU A 11 -7.70 24.33 98.44
C GLU A 11 -6.43 23.41 98.36
N CYS A 12 -6.62 22.09 98.47
CA CYS A 12 -5.57 21.04 98.50
C CYS A 12 -4.68 21.04 97.22
N PHE A 13 -3.36 20.95 97.39
CA PHE A 13 -2.34 21.05 96.32
C PHE A 13 -2.17 19.73 95.54
N LYS A 14 -2.44 19.73 94.22
CA LYS A 14 -2.46 18.56 93.31
C LYS A 14 -1.53 18.74 92.12
N LEU A 15 -1.06 17.62 91.55
CA LEU A 15 -0.18 17.58 90.37
C LEU A 15 -0.56 16.41 89.44
N GLU A 16 -0.75 16.70 88.16
CA GLU A 16 -0.97 15.74 87.06
C GLU A 16 0.19 15.80 86.05
N VAL A 17 0.53 14.66 85.46
CA VAL A 17 1.68 14.53 84.55
C VAL A 17 1.30 13.74 83.31
N SER A 18 1.69 14.25 82.14
CA SER A 18 1.58 13.55 80.85
C SER A 18 2.90 13.59 80.09
N VAL A 19 3.22 12.50 79.37
CA VAL A 19 4.49 12.36 78.63
C VAL A 19 4.27 11.86 77.21
N THR A 20 5.13 12.29 76.29
CA THR A 20 5.21 11.75 74.91
C THR A 20 6.44 10.85 74.75
N PRO A 21 6.34 9.68 74.07
CA PRO A 21 7.49 8.81 73.82
C PRO A 21 8.54 9.48 72.92
N ALA A 22 9.81 9.06 73.07
CA ALA A 22 10.93 9.52 72.27
C ALA A 22 11.72 8.34 71.69
N CYS A 23 12.47 8.57 70.61
CA CYS A 23 13.35 7.52 70.07
C CYS A 23 14.61 7.38 70.93
N ASP A 24 15.22 6.19 70.95
CA ASP A 24 16.36 5.81 71.81
C ASP A 24 17.62 6.70 71.64
N SER A 25 17.67 7.54 70.61
CA SER A 25 18.82 8.42 70.29
C SER A 25 18.45 9.86 69.93
N THR A 26 17.18 10.24 70.03
CA THR A 26 16.72 11.61 69.74
C THR A 26 15.90 12.15 70.90
N CYS A 27 16.31 13.29 71.44
CA CYS A 27 15.63 13.90 72.56
C CYS A 27 14.48 14.78 72.06
N ASN A 28 13.42 14.14 71.58
CA ASN A 28 12.22 14.77 71.03
C ASN A 28 10.97 14.52 71.86
N GLY A 29 11.10 13.88 73.02
CA GLY A 29 10.01 13.68 73.97
C GLY A 29 9.72 14.95 74.77
N THR A 30 8.52 14.99 75.35
CA THR A 30 8.07 16.08 76.22
C THR A 30 7.40 15.53 77.47
N ALA A 31 7.52 16.26 78.58
CA ALA A 31 6.79 16.01 79.81
C ALA A 31 6.06 17.29 80.23
N THR A 32 4.74 17.20 80.36
CA THR A 32 3.89 18.30 80.81
C THR A 32 3.42 18.03 82.22
N PHE A 33 3.68 18.97 83.12
CA PHE A 33 3.30 18.93 84.52
C PHE A 33 2.29 20.05 84.80
N GLU A 34 1.11 19.70 85.28
CA GLU A 34 0.05 20.66 85.62
C GLU A 34 -0.33 20.52 87.08
N TRP A 35 -0.41 21.62 87.82
CA TRP A 35 -0.76 21.63 89.24
C TRP A 35 -1.88 22.61 89.56
N SER A 36 -2.58 22.36 90.66
CA SER A 36 -3.67 23.21 91.14
C SER A 36 -3.79 23.15 92.66
N GLY A 37 -4.41 24.18 93.28
CA GLY A 37 -4.41 24.36 94.74
C GLY A 37 -3.10 24.99 95.26
N GLY A 38 -2.97 25.14 96.59
CA GLY A 38 -1.84 25.87 97.21
C GLY A 38 -1.95 27.40 97.11
N ILE A 39 -1.00 28.14 97.69
CA ILE A 39 -0.98 29.62 97.64
C ILE A 39 0.20 30.13 96.80
N PRO A 40 -0.05 30.89 95.71
CA PRO A 40 1.03 31.46 94.92
C PRO A 40 1.74 32.64 95.63
N PRO A 41 2.97 32.99 95.24
CA PRO A 41 3.71 32.47 94.08
C PRO A 41 4.31 31.08 94.29
N TYR A 42 4.32 30.26 93.24
CA TYR A 42 4.93 28.94 93.22
C TYR A 42 6.41 29.00 92.82
N THR A 43 7.18 28.09 93.38
CA THR A 43 8.56 27.83 92.98
C THR A 43 8.70 26.37 92.53
N ILE A 44 9.38 26.14 91.41
CA ILE A 44 9.58 24.80 90.86
C ILE A 44 11.06 24.48 90.71
N SER A 45 11.41 23.22 90.97
CA SER A 45 12.73 22.65 90.72
C SER A 45 12.55 21.36 89.93
N PHE A 46 13.26 21.25 88.80
CA PHE A 46 13.34 20.02 88.05
C PHE A 46 14.62 19.28 88.41
N ASN A 47 14.54 17.97 88.63
CA ASN A 47 15.68 17.09 88.92
C ASN A 47 16.61 17.59 90.04
N GLY A 48 16.09 18.36 91.00
CA GLY A 48 16.86 18.88 92.13
C GLY A 48 17.78 20.07 91.80
N THR A 49 17.59 20.76 90.66
CA THR A 49 18.27 22.03 90.38
C THR A 49 17.72 23.18 91.24
N ASP A 50 18.28 24.38 91.10
CA ASP A 50 17.80 25.57 91.81
C ASP A 50 16.30 25.83 91.58
N TYR A 51 15.60 26.25 92.64
CA TYR A 51 14.18 26.59 92.57
C TYR A 51 13.97 27.88 91.80
N THR A 52 13.11 27.82 90.79
CA THR A 52 12.72 28.97 89.96
C THR A 52 11.32 29.43 90.36
N ASN A 53 11.13 30.74 90.59
CA ASN A 53 9.82 31.29 90.89
C ASN A 53 9.03 31.48 89.60
N VAL A 54 7.88 30.81 89.48
CA VAL A 54 7.00 30.86 88.30
C VAL A 54 5.73 31.68 88.55
N GLY A 55 5.68 32.41 89.66
CA GLY A 55 4.57 33.27 90.03
C GLY A 55 3.29 32.45 90.21
N ASN A 56 2.22 32.85 89.51
CA ASN A 56 0.92 32.19 89.60
C ASN A 56 0.72 31.09 88.55
N THR A 57 1.77 30.76 87.79
CA THR A 57 1.69 29.75 86.71
C THR A 57 1.47 28.36 87.31
N MET A 58 0.53 27.61 86.71
CA MET A 58 0.05 26.32 87.20
C MET A 58 0.40 25.14 86.28
N SER A 59 1.28 25.36 85.30
CA SER A 59 1.75 24.32 84.39
C SER A 59 3.17 24.62 83.94
N SER A 60 3.94 23.58 83.67
CA SER A 60 5.26 23.68 83.05
C SER A 60 5.47 22.49 82.13
N VAL A 61 6.07 22.76 80.98
CA VAL A 61 6.46 21.73 80.00
C VAL A 61 7.98 21.66 79.96
N LEU A 62 8.52 20.45 80.03
CA LEU A 62 9.90 20.18 79.65
C LEU A 62 9.91 19.52 78.28
N ASP A 63 10.66 20.13 77.38
CA ASP A 63 10.83 19.69 76.01
C ASP A 63 12.22 19.07 75.84
N SER A 64 12.44 18.44 74.70
CA SER A 64 13.74 17.88 74.33
C SER A 64 14.26 16.80 75.27
N LEU A 65 13.36 15.94 75.77
CA LEU A 65 13.71 14.83 76.65
C LEU A 65 14.05 13.58 75.85
N CYS A 66 15.07 12.84 76.28
CA CYS A 66 15.51 11.63 75.60
C CYS A 66 14.70 10.41 76.09
N GLY A 67 14.51 9.43 75.21
CA GLY A 67 13.87 8.17 75.60
C GLY A 67 14.68 7.48 76.71
N GLY A 68 14.02 7.09 77.80
CA GLY A 68 14.66 6.51 78.97
C GLY A 68 15.07 7.52 80.07
N ASP A 69 15.02 8.83 79.80
CA ASP A 69 15.23 9.85 80.85
C ASP A 69 14.10 9.79 81.89
N THR A 70 14.43 10.09 83.15
CA THR A 70 13.44 10.29 84.21
C THR A 70 13.46 11.75 84.63
N VAL A 71 12.32 12.42 84.51
CA VAL A 71 12.15 13.81 84.92
C VAL A 71 11.34 13.87 86.20
N CYS A 72 11.94 14.49 87.21
CA CYS A 72 11.34 14.77 88.49
C CYS A 72 11.04 16.26 88.62
N ILE A 73 9.86 16.61 89.13
CA ILE A 73 9.52 17.99 89.49
C ILE A 73 9.18 18.06 90.97
N ASN A 74 9.71 19.07 91.64
CA ASN A 74 9.24 19.51 92.95
C ASN A 74 8.65 20.91 92.83
N ILE A 75 7.41 21.09 93.27
CA ILE A 75 6.69 22.36 93.23
C ILE A 75 6.40 22.75 94.67
N MET A 76 6.74 23.97 95.06
CA MET A 76 6.54 24.51 96.39
C MET A 76 5.77 25.82 96.34
N ASP A 77 4.77 25.97 97.20
CA ASP A 77 3.96 27.18 97.31
C ASP A 77 4.57 28.24 98.25
N ALA A 78 3.93 29.41 98.38
CA ALA A 78 4.43 30.52 99.20
C ALA A 78 4.47 30.22 100.71
N ASN A 79 3.78 29.18 101.15
CA ASN A 79 3.79 28.70 102.54
C ASN A 79 4.78 27.54 102.75
N PHE A 80 5.62 27.25 101.76
CA PHE A 80 6.57 26.14 101.74
C PHE A 80 5.95 24.74 101.70
N ALA A 81 4.66 24.61 101.34
CA ALA A 81 4.07 23.30 101.07
C ALA A 81 4.52 22.80 99.69
N SER A 82 5.06 21.58 99.62
CA SER A 82 5.62 21.05 98.37
C SER A 82 5.03 19.72 97.91
N ILE A 83 4.85 19.57 96.60
CA ILE A 83 4.49 18.31 95.94
C ILE A 83 5.60 17.88 94.97
N PHE A 84 5.96 16.60 95.03
CA PHE A 84 7.05 16.01 94.24
C PHE A 84 6.57 14.79 93.47
N THR A 85 7.00 14.65 92.21
CA THR A 85 6.79 13.44 91.41
C THR A 85 7.92 13.24 90.39
N CYS A 86 8.11 12.00 89.93
CA CYS A 86 9.02 11.64 88.85
C CYS A 86 8.31 10.79 87.81
N VAL A 87 8.58 11.03 86.53
CA VAL A 87 8.05 10.24 85.41
C VAL A 87 9.16 9.89 84.41
N PRO A 88 9.25 8.62 83.94
CA PRO A 88 10.16 8.25 82.85
C PRO A 88 9.56 8.57 81.48
N ILE A 89 10.40 8.93 80.51
CA ILE A 89 10.03 9.09 79.10
C ILE A 89 10.08 7.74 78.37
N PRO A 90 8.96 7.24 77.82
CA PRO A 90 8.94 5.95 77.13
C PRO A 90 9.81 5.96 75.85
N VAL A 91 10.52 4.86 75.59
CA VAL A 91 11.27 4.65 74.34
C VAL A 91 10.36 4.05 73.26
N SER A 92 10.27 4.65 72.08
CA SER A 92 9.56 4.08 70.91
C SER A 92 10.52 3.41 69.93
N VAL A 93 10.19 2.19 69.49
CA VAL A 93 10.95 1.44 68.48
C VAL A 93 9.96 0.76 67.51
N PRO A 94 10.04 1.01 66.18
CA PRO A 94 9.18 0.32 65.22
C PRO A 94 9.53 -1.17 65.08
N VAL A 95 8.49 -2.00 64.92
CA VAL A 95 8.63 -3.43 64.60
C VAL A 95 8.77 -3.57 63.10
N VAL A 96 9.95 -4.00 62.64
CA VAL A 96 10.28 -4.17 61.22
C VAL A 96 10.80 -5.58 61.02
N TYR A 97 10.15 -6.36 60.16
CA TYR A 97 10.61 -7.67 59.71
C TYR A 97 10.21 -7.92 58.25
N ILE A 98 11.02 -8.69 57.51
CA ILE A 98 10.77 -9.11 56.14
C ILE A 98 10.30 -10.57 56.13
N THR A 99 9.14 -10.85 55.51
CA THR A 99 8.65 -12.22 55.35
C THR A 99 9.07 -12.80 54.00
N LEU A 100 9.72 -13.98 54.01
CA LEU A 100 10.12 -14.74 52.81
C LEU A 100 9.23 -15.99 52.59
N PRO A 101 9.03 -16.42 51.33
CA PRO A 101 8.39 -17.72 51.05
C PRO A 101 9.26 -18.91 51.49
N GLN A 102 8.64 -20.06 51.80
CA GLN A 102 9.33 -21.25 52.32
C GLN A 102 10.07 -22.10 51.25
N TYR A 103 10.19 -21.62 50.01
CA TYR A 103 10.87 -22.32 48.93
C TYR A 103 11.90 -21.41 48.27
N LYS A 104 12.91 -22.02 47.64
CA LYS A 104 13.95 -21.32 46.88
C LYS A 104 13.42 -21.05 45.45
N PRO A 105 13.15 -19.79 45.06
CA PRO A 105 12.65 -19.47 43.72
C PRO A 105 13.67 -19.75 42.62
N CYS A 106 13.21 -20.05 41.41
CA CYS A 106 14.08 -20.22 40.25
C CYS A 106 14.57 -18.86 39.75
N LYS A 107 15.65 -18.87 38.97
CA LYS A 107 16.19 -17.65 38.33
C LYS A 107 15.10 -16.85 37.60
N GLY A 108 14.85 -15.63 38.08
CA GLY A 108 13.88 -14.71 37.48
C GLY A 108 12.43 -14.93 37.88
N ASP A 109 12.14 -15.90 38.74
CA ASP A 109 10.80 -16.03 39.34
C ASP A 109 10.49 -14.79 40.18
N THR A 110 9.22 -14.38 40.13
CA THR A 110 8.75 -13.23 40.90
C THR A 110 8.25 -13.70 42.26
N ILE A 111 8.84 -13.17 43.32
CA ILE A 111 8.41 -13.41 44.70
C ILE A 111 7.94 -12.12 45.36
N MET A 112 7.04 -12.25 46.32
CA MET A 112 6.56 -11.11 47.11
C MET A 112 7.31 -11.04 48.44
N LEU A 113 7.77 -9.84 48.80
CA LEU A 113 8.32 -9.51 50.12
C LEU A 113 7.36 -8.57 50.82
N ALA A 114 7.11 -8.80 52.11
CA ALA A 114 6.24 -7.98 52.94
C ALA A 114 6.99 -7.47 54.18
N GLY A 115 6.82 -6.19 54.50
CA GLY A 115 7.33 -5.52 55.70
C GLY A 115 6.30 -5.58 56.83
N GLY A 116 6.77 -5.74 58.08
CA GLY A 116 5.96 -5.80 59.31
C GLY A 116 5.16 -4.52 59.62
N GLU A 117 4.57 -4.40 60.82
CA GLU A 117 3.61 -3.33 61.18
C GLU A 117 4.27 -1.97 61.49
N THR A 118 4.55 -1.15 60.47
CA THR A 118 5.03 0.24 60.63
C THR A 118 4.30 1.24 59.71
N VAL A 119 4.55 2.54 59.87
CA VAL A 119 3.77 3.60 59.18
C VAL A 119 4.35 3.93 57.80
N HIS A 120 5.68 3.97 57.67
CA HIS A 120 6.35 4.23 56.40
C HIS A 120 7.46 3.21 56.14
N TYR A 121 7.61 2.82 54.88
CA TYR A 121 8.55 1.79 54.44
C TYR A 121 9.50 2.38 53.41
N ILE A 122 10.75 1.93 53.43
CA ILE A 122 11.74 2.22 52.39
C ILE A 122 12.47 0.92 52.08
N TRP A 123 12.27 0.39 50.89
CA TRP A 123 12.96 -0.80 50.40
C TRP A 123 14.17 -0.42 49.57
N LYS A 124 15.28 -1.12 49.78
CA LYS A 124 16.51 -0.96 49.01
C LYS A 124 17.08 -2.29 48.55
N THR A 125 17.78 -2.27 47.42
CA THR A 125 18.70 -3.33 46.99
C THR A 125 20.06 -2.69 46.71
N GLY A 126 21.10 -3.15 47.41
CA GLY A 126 22.38 -2.44 47.45
C GLY A 126 22.22 -0.98 47.91
N LEU A 127 22.59 -0.03 47.05
CA LEU A 127 22.46 1.41 47.33
C LEU A 127 21.14 2.02 46.81
N ASP A 128 20.40 1.30 45.97
CA ASP A 128 19.26 1.83 45.24
C ASP A 128 17.95 1.64 46.03
N THR A 129 17.17 2.71 46.14
CA THR A 129 15.80 2.64 46.68
C THR A 129 14.83 2.14 45.61
N ILE A 130 14.09 1.09 45.94
CA ILE A 130 13.22 0.39 44.98
C ILE A 130 11.73 0.55 45.26
N ALA A 131 11.31 0.83 46.51
CA ALA A 131 9.92 1.10 46.83
C ALA A 131 9.73 1.79 48.19
N TYR A 132 8.52 2.32 48.40
CA TYR A 132 8.08 2.93 49.66
C TYR A 132 6.81 2.28 50.25
N THR A 133 6.46 1.10 49.76
CA THR A 133 5.23 0.38 50.10
C THR A 133 5.48 -0.70 51.16
N ASP A 134 4.41 -1.15 51.82
CA ASP A 134 4.44 -2.25 52.77
C ASP A 134 4.84 -3.59 52.13
N THR A 135 4.58 -3.76 50.84
CA THR A 135 4.88 -4.96 50.06
C THR A 135 5.57 -4.63 48.74
N ILE A 136 6.45 -5.52 48.29
CA ILE A 136 7.13 -5.42 46.98
C ILE A 136 7.17 -6.77 46.27
N TYR A 137 7.22 -6.75 44.94
CA TYR A 137 7.44 -7.94 44.10
C TYR A 137 8.81 -7.84 43.44
N VAL A 138 9.63 -8.87 43.60
CA VAL A 138 11.01 -8.88 43.13
C VAL A 138 11.32 -10.16 42.35
N SER A 139 12.11 -10.03 41.29
CA SER A 139 12.45 -11.14 40.38
C SER A 139 13.98 -11.29 40.23
N PRO A 140 14.70 -11.60 41.32
CA PRO A 140 16.16 -11.62 41.30
C PRO A 140 16.72 -12.70 40.37
N GLN A 141 17.78 -12.35 39.64
CA GLN A 141 18.48 -13.25 38.70
C GLN A 141 19.61 -14.04 39.37
N VAL A 142 20.05 -13.58 40.54
CA VAL A 142 21.09 -14.15 41.40
C VAL A 142 20.70 -13.92 42.86
N PRO A 143 21.28 -14.63 43.84
CA PRO A 143 21.01 -14.35 45.26
C PRO A 143 21.19 -12.86 45.59
N THR A 144 20.12 -12.20 46.06
CA THR A 144 20.08 -10.74 46.20
C THR A 144 19.60 -10.35 47.59
N TRP A 145 20.31 -9.40 48.21
CA TRP A 145 19.95 -8.83 49.51
C TRP A 145 18.96 -7.67 49.34
N TYR A 146 17.90 -7.71 50.13
CA TYR A 146 16.92 -6.63 50.27
C TYR A 146 16.96 -6.06 51.67
N TYR A 147 16.90 -4.74 51.75
CA TYR A 147 16.98 -3.97 52.99
C TYR A 147 15.67 -3.21 53.14
N LEU A 148 14.99 -3.39 54.28
CA LEU A 148 13.79 -2.65 54.63
C LEU A 148 14.13 -1.68 55.76
N THR A 149 13.80 -0.41 55.58
CA THR A 149 13.78 0.59 56.66
C THR A 149 12.33 0.94 56.96
N GLY A 150 11.93 0.81 58.21
CA GLY A 150 10.61 1.17 58.71
C GLY A 150 10.65 2.38 59.61
N ILE A 151 9.66 3.27 59.49
CA ILE A 151 9.53 4.50 60.28
C ILE A 151 8.15 4.53 60.93
N ASP A 152 8.10 4.66 62.26
CA ASP A 152 6.83 4.79 63.00
C ASP A 152 6.23 6.20 62.92
N SER A 153 5.06 6.38 63.53
CA SER A 153 4.36 7.67 63.60
C SER A 153 5.12 8.75 64.40
N PHE A 154 6.14 8.39 65.17
CA PHE A 154 6.95 9.29 65.98
C PHE A 154 8.29 9.62 65.30
N GLY A 155 8.51 9.10 64.09
CA GLY A 155 9.73 9.32 63.31
C GLY A 155 10.90 8.42 63.72
N CYS A 156 10.68 7.44 64.60
CA CYS A 156 11.71 6.48 64.98
C CYS A 156 11.93 5.50 63.85
N VAL A 157 13.19 5.08 63.64
CA VAL A 157 13.59 4.27 62.49
C VAL A 157 14.18 2.94 62.97
N ASN A 158 13.77 1.85 62.34
CA ASN A 158 14.38 0.53 62.51
C ASN A 158 14.52 -0.14 61.14
N TYR A 159 15.32 -1.20 61.04
CA TYR A 159 15.63 -1.85 59.78
C TYR A 159 15.65 -3.37 59.91
N ASP A 160 15.38 -4.05 58.79
CA ASP A 160 15.56 -5.48 58.63
C ASP A 160 16.16 -5.80 57.25
N THR A 161 16.76 -6.98 57.12
CA THR A 161 17.41 -7.44 55.88
C THR A 161 17.10 -8.88 55.58
N ALA A 162 16.84 -9.20 54.32
CA ALA A 162 16.56 -10.56 53.87
C ALA A 162 17.36 -10.90 52.61
N LEU A 163 17.94 -12.10 52.59
CA LEU A 163 18.54 -12.68 51.39
C LEU A 163 17.49 -13.49 50.65
N VAL A 164 17.15 -13.06 49.43
CA VAL A 164 16.42 -13.92 48.50
C VAL A 164 17.44 -14.79 47.81
N ASP A 165 17.58 -16.03 48.30
CA ASP A 165 18.43 -17.03 47.67
C ASP A 165 17.70 -17.64 46.46
N VAL A 166 18.36 -17.68 45.31
CA VAL A 166 17.77 -18.08 44.02
C VAL A 166 18.41 -19.38 43.56
N ASP A 167 17.62 -20.35 43.11
CA ASP A 167 18.14 -21.59 42.52
C ASP A 167 18.72 -21.28 41.15
N THR A 168 20.05 -21.33 41.06
CA THR A 168 20.82 -21.11 39.84
C THR A 168 21.03 -22.41 39.06
N PHE A 169 20.11 -23.36 39.17
CA PHE A 169 20.10 -24.58 38.37
C PHE A 169 20.26 -24.27 36.88
N MET A 170 21.32 -24.81 36.29
CA MET A 170 21.55 -24.77 34.86
C MET A 170 21.97 -26.14 34.37
N ILE A 171 21.62 -26.40 33.11
CA ILE A 171 22.14 -27.52 32.34
C ILE A 171 22.86 -26.95 31.12
N TYR A 172 23.85 -27.68 30.64
CA TYR A 172 24.48 -27.42 29.35
C TYR A 172 24.87 -28.75 28.71
N VAL A 173 24.62 -28.87 27.41
CA VAL A 173 24.98 -30.07 26.65
C VAL A 173 26.38 -29.92 26.07
N ASN A 174 27.32 -30.77 26.52
CA ASN A 174 28.73 -30.67 26.11
C ASN A 174 29.02 -31.55 24.89
N ILE A 175 28.93 -30.98 23.69
CA ILE A 175 29.48 -31.57 22.46
C ILE A 175 30.07 -30.46 21.58
N THR A 176 31.26 -30.68 21.04
CA THR A 176 31.77 -29.93 19.88
C THR A 176 31.18 -30.54 18.62
N ASP A 177 30.55 -29.74 17.76
CA ASP A 177 29.98 -30.13 16.46
C ASP A 177 30.77 -31.30 15.81
N THR A 178 30.24 -32.52 15.96
CA THR A 178 30.79 -33.73 15.32
C THR A 178 29.84 -34.15 14.22
N ASN A 179 30.34 -34.03 12.98
CA ASN A 179 29.66 -34.44 11.76
C ASN A 179 29.24 -35.91 11.84
N PHE A 180 27.93 -36.17 11.80
CA PHE A 180 27.35 -37.52 11.80
C PHE A 180 27.10 -38.00 10.37
N CYS A 181 27.29 -39.29 10.11
CA CYS A 181 27.14 -39.90 8.79
C CYS A 181 25.95 -40.88 8.80
N ASP A 182 25.01 -40.70 7.89
CA ASP A 182 23.81 -41.54 7.76
C ASP A 182 24.23 -42.98 7.36
N ASN A 183 24.16 -43.93 8.31
CA ASN A 183 24.51 -45.36 8.25
C ASN A 183 25.82 -45.84 8.92
N ASP A 184 26.55 -45.01 9.66
CA ASP A 184 27.56 -45.58 10.56
C ASP A 184 26.85 -46.19 11.77
N SER A 185 27.23 -47.39 12.20
CA SER A 185 26.63 -48.05 13.39
C SER A 185 26.94 -47.34 14.73
N GLY A 186 27.57 -46.16 14.65
CA GLY A 186 27.91 -45.31 15.77
C GLY A 186 26.72 -44.49 16.23
N PHE A 187 26.58 -44.36 17.55
CA PHE A 187 25.66 -43.46 18.22
C PHE A 187 26.43 -42.23 18.70
N ILE A 188 25.83 -41.03 18.62
CA ILE A 188 26.38 -39.84 19.28
C ILE A 188 25.92 -39.83 20.72
N LYS A 189 26.86 -39.81 21.66
CA LYS A 189 26.57 -39.63 23.08
C LYS A 189 26.19 -38.15 23.32
N LEU A 190 24.92 -37.89 23.58
CA LEU A 190 24.46 -36.62 24.12
C LEU A 190 24.54 -36.67 25.64
N GLU A 191 25.39 -35.84 26.24
CA GLU A 191 25.63 -35.80 27.68
C GLU A 191 25.34 -34.41 28.24
N VAL A 192 24.43 -34.36 29.21
CA VAL A 192 24.10 -33.16 29.96
C VAL A 192 25.08 -33.01 31.11
N GLN A 193 25.66 -31.82 31.23
CA GLN A 193 26.33 -31.41 32.45
C GLN A 193 25.42 -30.43 33.20
N THR A 194 25.49 -30.48 34.53
CA THR A 194 24.77 -29.57 35.41
C THR A 194 25.72 -29.06 36.49
N ASN A 195 25.44 -27.87 37.00
CA ASN A 195 26.13 -27.31 38.16
C ASN A 195 25.61 -27.87 39.50
N MET A 196 24.60 -28.75 39.48
CA MET A 196 24.00 -29.34 40.67
C MET A 196 24.56 -30.73 40.97
N THR A 197 24.70 -31.06 42.26
CA THR A 197 25.15 -32.38 42.73
C THR A 197 24.00 -33.31 43.12
N ASP A 198 22.76 -32.80 43.15
CA ASP A 198 21.55 -33.50 43.62
C ASP A 198 20.80 -34.22 42.46
N SER A 199 19.75 -34.97 42.79
CA SER A 199 19.02 -35.83 41.84
C SER A 199 18.18 -35.04 40.82
N VAL A 200 18.82 -34.53 39.76
CA VAL A 200 18.19 -33.91 38.59
C VAL A 200 17.57 -34.97 37.68
N THR A 201 16.36 -34.73 37.16
CA THR A 201 15.75 -35.56 36.11
C THR A 201 15.82 -34.88 34.75
N TYR A 202 15.94 -35.68 33.68
CA TYR A 202 16.13 -35.17 32.31
C TYR A 202 15.14 -35.82 31.34
N GLN A 203 14.56 -35.00 30.46
CA GLN A 203 13.68 -35.42 29.36
C GLN A 203 14.15 -34.82 28.04
N TRP A 204 14.21 -35.64 26.98
CA TRP A 204 14.69 -35.27 25.67
C TRP A 204 13.60 -35.36 24.60
N GLU A 205 13.55 -34.38 23.70
CA GLU A 205 12.62 -34.33 22.55
C GLU A 205 13.30 -33.76 21.29
N PRO A 206 12.98 -34.23 20.07
CA PRO A 206 12.04 -35.30 19.76
C PRO A 206 12.59 -36.69 20.10
N ALA A 207 11.71 -37.68 20.30
CA ALA A 207 12.11 -39.07 20.55
C ALA A 207 12.75 -39.76 19.33
N SER A 208 12.49 -39.22 18.13
CA SER A 208 12.98 -39.79 16.87
C SER A 208 14.50 -39.82 16.83
N GLY A 209 15.09 -40.99 16.59
CA GLY A 209 16.53 -41.18 16.53
C GLY A 209 17.24 -41.19 17.90
N LEU A 210 16.53 -41.17 19.03
CA LEU A 210 17.14 -41.37 20.36
C LEU A 210 16.95 -42.82 20.83
N ASN A 211 17.92 -43.36 21.57
CA ASN A 211 17.78 -44.67 22.22
C ASN A 211 16.84 -44.63 23.44
N THR A 212 16.77 -43.50 24.13
CA THR A 212 15.86 -43.22 25.26
C THR A 212 15.59 -41.72 25.29
N THR A 213 14.41 -41.32 25.75
CA THR A 213 14.04 -39.91 25.95
C THR A 213 14.31 -39.43 27.38
N THR A 214 14.91 -40.26 28.24
CA THR A 214 15.15 -39.92 29.65
C THR A 214 16.58 -40.25 30.06
N GLY A 215 17.14 -39.40 30.93
CA GLY A 215 18.48 -39.56 31.51
C GLY A 215 19.48 -38.48 31.10
N ALA A 216 20.53 -38.32 31.91
CA ALA A 216 21.60 -37.35 31.68
C ALA A 216 22.46 -37.69 30.46
N VAL A 217 22.47 -38.97 30.06
CA VAL A 217 23.17 -39.47 28.89
C VAL A 217 22.17 -40.20 28.00
N VAL A 218 22.03 -39.71 26.77
CA VAL A 218 21.26 -40.38 25.71
C VAL A 218 22.13 -40.55 24.47
N TYR A 219 21.73 -41.45 23.60
CA TYR A 219 22.45 -41.78 22.37
C TYR A 219 21.56 -41.45 21.18
N ALA A 220 22.05 -40.55 20.31
CA ALA A 220 21.33 -40.08 19.12
C ALA A 220 21.91 -40.69 17.83
N SER A 221 21.02 -41.09 16.94
CA SER A 221 21.28 -41.58 15.58
C SER A 221 20.20 -41.08 14.59
N PRO A 222 20.09 -39.75 14.37
CA PRO A 222 19.13 -39.20 13.42
C PRO A 222 19.57 -39.40 11.96
N THR A 223 18.61 -39.59 11.05
CA THR A 223 18.85 -39.74 9.60
C THR A 223 18.84 -38.41 8.83
N VAL A 224 18.41 -37.33 9.50
CA VAL A 224 18.43 -35.94 8.99
C VAL A 224 18.88 -35.03 10.12
N THR A 225 19.49 -33.87 9.79
CA THR A 225 19.88 -32.88 10.81
C THR A 225 18.72 -32.58 11.74
N THR A 226 18.87 -32.94 13.02
CA THR A 226 17.79 -32.90 14.01
C THR A 226 18.25 -32.08 15.21
N THR A 227 17.40 -31.15 15.63
CA THR A 227 17.59 -30.39 16.87
C THR A 227 16.93 -31.15 18.01
N TYR A 228 17.73 -31.62 18.97
CA TYR A 228 17.26 -32.21 20.21
C TYR A 228 17.22 -31.15 21.31
N THR A 229 16.13 -31.14 22.07
CA THR A 229 15.92 -30.30 23.24
C THR A 229 15.93 -31.18 24.47
N VAL A 230 16.72 -30.82 25.48
CA VAL A 230 16.68 -31.44 26.80
C VAL A 230 16.03 -30.51 27.80
N TYR A 231 15.14 -31.06 28.61
CA TYR A 231 14.55 -30.42 29.78
C TYR A 231 15.18 -31.04 31.02
N GLY A 232 15.81 -30.23 31.84
CA GLY A 232 16.29 -30.61 33.17
C GLY A 232 15.30 -30.13 34.23
N HIS A 233 15.02 -30.96 35.22
CA HIS A 233 14.18 -30.61 36.36
C HIS A 233 14.94 -30.79 37.67
N HIS A 234 15.00 -29.72 38.46
CA HIS A 234 15.56 -29.70 39.81
C HIS A 234 14.59 -28.95 40.74
N ASN A 235 14.05 -29.64 41.74
CA ASN A 235 12.95 -29.13 42.57
C ASN A 235 11.77 -28.63 41.72
N THR A 236 11.40 -27.35 41.83
CA THR A 236 10.38 -26.69 41.01
C THR A 236 10.94 -26.08 39.73
N CYS A 237 12.27 -26.05 39.55
CA CYS A 237 12.93 -25.39 38.43
C CYS A 237 13.04 -26.30 37.22
N THR A 238 12.55 -25.81 36.09
CA THR A 238 12.70 -26.44 34.78
C THR A 238 13.52 -25.55 33.88
N VAL A 239 14.62 -26.08 33.37
CA VAL A 239 15.47 -25.42 32.37
C VAL A 239 15.53 -26.26 31.12
N ARG A 240 15.74 -25.63 29.97
CA ARG A 240 15.94 -26.34 28.71
C ARG A 240 17.23 -25.92 28.04
N ASP A 241 17.83 -26.85 27.32
CA ASP A 241 18.93 -26.59 26.41
C ASP A 241 18.69 -27.33 25.09
N THR A 242 19.32 -26.87 24.02
CA THR A 242 19.16 -27.45 22.69
C THR A 242 20.50 -27.81 22.08
N ILE A 243 20.54 -28.92 21.36
CA ILE A 243 21.68 -29.35 20.57
C ILE A 243 21.25 -29.68 19.15
N VAL A 244 21.99 -29.17 18.16
CA VAL A 244 21.78 -29.49 16.75
C VAL A 244 22.73 -30.61 16.35
N VAL A 245 22.19 -31.80 16.11
CA VAL A 245 22.98 -32.89 15.52
C VAL A 245 22.95 -32.72 14.01
N ARG A 246 24.06 -32.23 13.43
CA ARG A 246 24.22 -32.05 11.99
C ARG A 246 24.58 -33.40 11.34
N VAL A 247 23.72 -33.84 10.43
CA VAL A 247 23.98 -35.01 9.59
C VAL A 247 24.62 -34.50 8.31
N ASP A 248 25.93 -34.70 8.16
CA ASP A 248 26.70 -34.33 6.98
C ASP A 248 26.79 -35.53 6.02
N CYS A 249 26.95 -35.26 4.72
CA CYS A 249 27.22 -36.29 3.72
C CYS A 249 28.63 -36.88 3.94
N CYS A 250 28.76 -37.92 4.77
CA CYS A 250 29.95 -38.77 4.74
C CYS A 250 29.72 -40.05 3.93
N VAL A 251 30.83 -40.57 3.42
CA VAL A 251 30.97 -41.79 2.63
C VAL A 251 30.13 -42.94 3.19
N PRO A 252 29.19 -43.53 2.43
CA PRO A 252 28.58 -44.79 2.82
C PRO A 252 29.62 -45.91 2.78
N ILE A 253 29.62 -46.78 3.79
CA ILE A 253 30.25 -48.09 3.67
C ILE A 253 29.38 -48.88 2.68
N GLN A 254 29.86 -48.92 1.43
CA GLN A 254 29.28 -49.48 0.19
C GLN A 254 28.33 -48.54 -0.59
N PRO A 255 28.87 -47.54 -1.30
CA PRO A 255 28.16 -46.92 -2.42
C PRO A 255 28.01 -47.94 -3.56
N LYS A 256 26.89 -47.90 -4.30
CA LYS A 256 26.90 -48.39 -5.69
C LYS A 256 27.82 -47.45 -6.48
N ARG A 257 29.11 -47.81 -6.55
CA ARG A 257 30.15 -47.02 -7.20
C ARG A 257 29.93 -47.02 -8.72
N VAL A 258 29.74 -45.85 -9.31
CA VAL A 258 29.80 -45.67 -10.77
C VAL A 258 31.22 -45.23 -11.11
N LYS A 259 31.85 -45.91 -12.08
CA LYS A 259 33.25 -45.70 -12.44
C LYS A 259 33.50 -44.24 -12.81
N THR A 260 34.29 -43.54 -12.00
CA THR A 260 34.94 -42.28 -12.35
C THR A 260 36.25 -42.62 -13.08
N THR A 261 36.60 -41.88 -14.14
CA THR A 261 37.91 -42.04 -14.77
C THR A 261 38.98 -41.46 -13.85
N GLY A 262 39.81 -42.31 -13.23
CA GLY A 262 41.03 -41.88 -12.51
C GLY A 262 41.44 -42.70 -11.29
N GLU A 263 40.61 -43.59 -10.75
CA GLU A 263 40.95 -44.33 -9.52
C GLU A 263 41.23 -45.83 -9.77
N ASN A 264 42.46 -46.25 -9.48
CA ASN A 264 42.84 -47.65 -9.35
C ASN A 264 42.42 -48.15 -7.96
N SER A 265 41.30 -48.87 -7.83
CA SER A 265 41.16 -49.90 -6.79
C SER A 265 39.98 -50.84 -7.05
N SER A 266 40.15 -52.05 -6.54
CA SER A 266 39.45 -53.29 -6.86
C SER A 266 38.09 -53.47 -6.18
N GLN A 267 37.10 -52.62 -6.46
CA GLN A 267 35.66 -52.89 -6.26
C GLN A 267 34.83 -52.03 -7.23
N ASN A 268 34.68 -52.49 -8.49
CA ASN A 268 33.93 -51.81 -9.55
C ASN A 268 32.67 -52.61 -9.89
N GLN A 269 31.48 -52.15 -9.50
CA GLN A 269 30.24 -52.58 -10.16
C GLN A 269 29.97 -51.63 -11.33
N TRP A 270 29.93 -52.19 -12.53
CA TRP A 270 29.56 -51.48 -13.75
C TRP A 270 28.06 -51.17 -13.68
N LEU A 271 27.63 -49.92 -13.89
CA LEU A 271 26.27 -49.69 -14.38
C LEU A 271 26.25 -50.12 -15.85
N SER A 272 26.12 -51.42 -16.08
CA SER A 272 25.73 -51.93 -17.39
C SER A 272 24.31 -51.43 -17.65
N SER A 273 24.18 -50.37 -18.44
CA SER A 273 22.94 -49.91 -19.11
C SER A 273 21.64 -50.26 -18.36
N GLY A 274 21.17 -49.39 -17.46
CA GLY A 274 19.94 -49.65 -16.73
C GLY A 274 19.45 -48.45 -15.93
N ASN A 275 18.12 -48.32 -15.84
CA ASN A 275 17.45 -47.30 -15.06
C ASN A 275 17.76 -47.48 -13.57
N LEU A 276 18.14 -46.41 -12.88
CA LEU A 276 18.18 -46.34 -11.42
C LEU A 276 16.88 -45.75 -10.91
N SER A 277 16.45 -46.24 -9.74
CA SER A 277 15.31 -45.66 -9.05
C SER A 277 15.41 -45.82 -7.54
N HIS A 278 14.89 -44.85 -6.79
CA HIS A 278 14.89 -44.82 -5.32
C HIS A 278 16.28 -45.01 -4.70
N SER A 279 17.31 -44.56 -5.41
CA SER A 279 18.72 -44.74 -5.06
C SER A 279 19.30 -43.46 -4.46
N ARG A 280 20.26 -43.63 -3.55
CA ARG A 280 21.15 -42.55 -3.11
C ARG A 280 22.51 -42.72 -3.79
N LEU A 281 22.95 -41.69 -4.50
CA LEU A 281 24.21 -41.70 -5.25
C LEU A 281 25.13 -40.57 -4.77
N ASP A 282 26.36 -40.92 -4.40
CA ASP A 282 27.38 -39.94 -4.02
C ASP A 282 28.49 -39.89 -5.07
N ILE A 283 28.64 -38.74 -5.72
CA ILE A 283 29.57 -38.52 -6.82
C ILE A 283 30.81 -37.80 -6.28
N GLN A 284 31.86 -38.58 -5.98
CA GLN A 284 33.14 -38.09 -5.43
C GLN A 284 34.12 -37.59 -6.50
N GLY A 285 33.97 -38.06 -7.75
CA GLY A 285 34.77 -37.66 -8.91
C GLY A 285 33.89 -37.15 -10.05
N HIS A 286 34.45 -36.91 -11.24
CA HIS A 286 33.61 -36.65 -12.41
C HIS A 286 32.85 -37.91 -12.80
N LEU A 287 31.54 -37.82 -12.95
CA LEU A 287 30.70 -38.90 -13.45
C LEU A 287 30.52 -38.72 -14.95
N THR A 288 31.05 -39.65 -15.76
CA THR A 288 30.85 -39.65 -17.21
C THR A 288 29.74 -40.62 -17.59
N ILE A 289 28.75 -40.14 -18.34
CA ILE A 289 27.64 -40.91 -18.89
C ILE A 289 27.94 -41.16 -20.37
N ASP A 290 28.32 -42.39 -20.69
CA ASP A 290 28.72 -42.85 -22.03
C ASP A 290 27.70 -43.80 -22.69
N ALA A 291 26.62 -44.13 -21.98
CA ALA A 291 25.46 -44.85 -22.48
C ALA A 291 24.16 -44.28 -21.88
N PRO A 292 22.99 -44.47 -22.53
CA PRO A 292 21.73 -43.92 -22.02
C PRO A 292 21.43 -44.35 -20.57
N LEU A 293 21.04 -43.38 -19.73
CA LEU A 293 20.79 -43.58 -18.31
C LEU A 293 19.51 -42.85 -17.88
N THR A 294 18.67 -43.52 -17.09
CA THR A 294 17.51 -42.91 -16.42
C THR A 294 17.70 -42.96 -14.91
N LEU A 295 17.51 -41.83 -14.24
CA LEU A 295 17.51 -41.65 -12.79
C LEU A 295 16.10 -41.24 -12.36
N GLN A 296 15.47 -41.97 -11.44
CA GLN A 296 14.06 -41.75 -11.09
C GLN A 296 13.78 -41.91 -9.60
N TYR A 297 13.27 -40.87 -8.93
CA TYR A 297 13.13 -40.85 -7.45
C TYR A 297 14.46 -40.99 -6.71
N ASP A 298 15.55 -40.53 -7.32
CA ASP A 298 16.90 -40.65 -6.77
C ASP A 298 17.33 -39.38 -6.00
N THR A 299 18.21 -39.55 -5.04
CA THR A 299 18.88 -38.46 -4.32
C THR A 299 20.38 -38.52 -4.60
N ILE A 300 20.91 -37.49 -5.26
CA ILE A 300 22.26 -37.49 -5.80
C ILE A 300 23.05 -36.34 -5.17
N SER A 301 24.10 -36.69 -4.44
CA SER A 301 25.03 -35.73 -3.86
C SER A 301 26.28 -35.63 -4.75
N VAL A 302 26.74 -34.42 -5.03
CA VAL A 302 27.92 -34.18 -5.87
C VAL A 302 28.96 -33.40 -5.10
N TYR A 303 30.19 -33.92 -5.07
CA TYR A 303 31.30 -33.29 -4.35
C TYR A 303 31.72 -31.98 -5.03
N SER A 304 32.35 -31.11 -4.25
CA SER A 304 32.78 -29.78 -4.66
C SER A 304 33.65 -29.81 -5.91
N ASN A 305 33.35 -28.90 -6.85
CA ASN A 305 34.00 -28.82 -8.16
C ASN A 305 33.92 -30.09 -9.03
N LYS A 306 33.01 -31.04 -8.71
CA LYS A 306 32.75 -32.22 -9.55
C LYS A 306 31.56 -31.98 -10.48
N GLN A 307 31.52 -32.77 -11.54
CA GLN A 307 30.60 -32.56 -12.66
C GLN A 307 30.06 -33.90 -13.15
N ILE A 308 28.79 -33.91 -13.58
CA ILE A 308 28.21 -35.00 -14.37
C ILE A 308 28.39 -34.64 -15.85
N ILE A 309 29.01 -35.50 -16.65
CA ILE A 309 29.37 -35.23 -18.04
C ILE A 309 28.63 -36.22 -18.93
N VAL A 310 27.74 -35.74 -19.79
CA VAL A 310 27.01 -36.56 -20.76
C VAL A 310 27.70 -36.50 -22.10
N GLN A 311 28.14 -37.66 -22.60
CA GLN A 311 28.90 -37.77 -23.85
C GLN A 311 28.03 -37.54 -25.09
N SER A 312 28.68 -37.22 -26.21
CA SER A 312 28.04 -37.01 -27.52
C SER A 312 27.13 -38.18 -27.90
N GLY A 313 25.89 -37.90 -28.31
CA GLY A 313 24.91 -38.91 -28.74
C GLY A 313 24.27 -39.71 -27.61
N VAL A 314 24.56 -39.39 -26.35
CA VAL A 314 24.03 -40.10 -25.18
C VAL A 314 22.87 -39.31 -24.55
N THR A 315 21.86 -40.05 -24.06
CA THR A 315 20.70 -39.47 -23.36
C THR A 315 20.78 -39.73 -21.86
N LEU A 316 20.77 -38.66 -21.05
CA LEU A 316 20.54 -38.72 -19.61
C LEU A 316 19.10 -38.27 -19.31
N THR A 317 18.35 -39.09 -18.60
CA THR A 317 16.99 -38.77 -18.14
C THR A 317 16.96 -38.72 -16.62
N ILE A 318 16.44 -37.64 -16.03
CA ILE A 318 16.32 -37.44 -14.58
C ILE A 318 14.86 -37.10 -14.26
N GLN A 319 14.22 -37.85 -13.39
CA GLN A 319 12.81 -37.69 -13.07
C GLN A 319 12.56 -37.78 -11.56
N ASN A 320 11.73 -36.89 -11.00
CA ASN A 320 11.36 -36.93 -9.58
C ASN A 320 12.57 -37.01 -8.62
N SER A 321 13.72 -36.47 -9.01
CA SER A 321 15.00 -36.67 -8.31
C SER A 321 15.57 -35.36 -7.79
N ILE A 322 16.48 -35.43 -6.82
CA ILE A 322 17.13 -34.26 -6.21
C ILE A 322 18.65 -34.38 -6.40
N LEU A 323 19.26 -33.34 -6.97
CA LEU A 323 20.71 -33.20 -7.12
C LEU A 323 21.19 -32.01 -6.29
N TYR A 324 22.23 -32.19 -5.46
CA TYR A 324 22.75 -31.10 -4.61
C TYR A 324 24.25 -31.24 -4.33
N ALA A 325 24.88 -30.14 -3.90
CA ALA A 325 26.29 -30.13 -3.51
C ALA A 325 26.51 -30.70 -2.10
N CYS A 326 27.50 -31.57 -1.92
CA CYS A 326 27.81 -32.15 -0.60
C CYS A 326 28.34 -31.12 0.40
N LYS A 327 29.21 -30.19 -0.04
CA LYS A 327 29.86 -29.19 0.84
C LYS A 327 29.88 -27.82 0.17
N ASP A 328 30.86 -27.59 -0.70
CA ASP A 328 30.96 -26.42 -1.57
C ASP A 328 30.25 -26.71 -2.90
N MET A 329 29.92 -25.67 -3.66
CA MET A 329 29.19 -25.80 -4.93
C MET A 329 29.86 -26.80 -5.88
N TRP A 330 29.02 -27.57 -6.57
CA TRP A 330 29.46 -28.49 -7.63
C TRP A 330 29.36 -27.82 -9.00
N SER A 331 30.01 -28.37 -10.02
CA SER A 331 30.12 -27.75 -11.35
C SER A 331 28.97 -28.10 -12.31
N GLY A 332 27.91 -28.73 -11.81
CA GLY A 332 26.68 -29.05 -12.54
C GLY A 332 26.75 -30.26 -13.49
N ILE A 333 25.80 -30.27 -14.42
CA ILE A 333 25.69 -31.24 -15.52
C ILE A 333 26.20 -30.59 -16.80
N ARG A 334 27.23 -31.18 -17.40
CA ARG A 334 27.79 -30.78 -18.69
C ARG A 334 27.32 -31.69 -19.80
N LEU A 335 26.82 -31.10 -20.87
CA LEU A 335 26.52 -31.78 -22.12
C LEU A 335 27.63 -31.54 -23.13
N GLU A 336 28.17 -32.61 -23.68
CA GLU A 336 28.99 -32.56 -24.89
C GLU A 336 28.09 -32.41 -26.13
N PRO A 337 28.61 -31.90 -27.27
CA PRO A 337 27.87 -31.75 -28.52
C PRO A 337 27.06 -33.01 -28.90
N GLY A 338 25.78 -32.86 -29.22
CA GLY A 338 24.87 -33.96 -29.57
C GLY A 338 24.36 -34.82 -28.41
N ALA A 339 24.71 -34.54 -27.15
CA ALA A 339 24.11 -35.19 -25.98
C ALA A 339 22.67 -34.71 -25.74
N THR A 340 21.82 -35.54 -25.15
CA THR A 340 20.43 -35.17 -24.77
C THR A 340 20.23 -35.26 -23.27
N LEU A 341 19.61 -34.25 -22.68
CA LEU A 341 19.23 -34.21 -21.27
C LEU A 341 17.73 -33.98 -21.11
N ASN A 342 17.04 -34.98 -20.55
CA ASN A 342 15.63 -34.89 -20.19
C ASN A 342 15.52 -34.77 -18.67
N ILE A 343 14.97 -33.67 -18.15
CA ILE A 343 14.71 -33.51 -16.71
C ILE A 343 13.24 -33.22 -16.49
N SER A 344 12.62 -33.94 -15.55
CA SER A 344 11.25 -33.66 -15.15
C SER A 344 10.99 -33.77 -13.65
N ASN A 345 10.16 -32.87 -13.10
CA ASN A 345 9.72 -32.91 -11.70
C ASN A 345 10.88 -33.06 -10.68
N SER A 346 12.04 -32.49 -11.00
CA SER A 346 13.28 -32.71 -10.25
C SER A 346 13.82 -31.40 -9.69
N ILE A 347 14.73 -31.48 -8.73
CA ILE A 347 15.33 -30.32 -8.07
C ILE A 347 16.84 -30.37 -8.28
N ILE A 348 17.43 -29.27 -8.74
CA ILE A 348 18.88 -29.07 -8.86
C ILE A 348 19.30 -27.92 -7.95
N LEU A 349 20.16 -28.24 -6.98
CA LEU A 349 20.59 -27.34 -5.92
C LEU A 349 22.09 -27.07 -5.95
N ASP A 350 22.47 -25.87 -5.50
CA ASP A 350 23.83 -25.55 -5.06
C ASP A 350 24.94 -25.76 -6.11
N ALA A 351 24.62 -25.66 -7.40
CA ALA A 351 25.61 -25.75 -8.47
C ALA A 351 26.16 -24.36 -8.85
N ASP A 352 27.46 -24.27 -9.15
CA ASP A 352 28.04 -23.08 -9.78
C ASP A 352 27.34 -22.79 -11.10
N THR A 353 27.20 -23.81 -11.96
CA THR A 353 26.34 -23.75 -13.13
C THR A 353 25.55 -25.04 -13.19
N ALA A 354 24.23 -25.01 -12.96
CA ALA A 354 23.44 -26.23 -12.86
C ALA A 354 23.49 -27.05 -14.17
N LEU A 355 23.24 -26.42 -15.32
CA LEU A 355 23.34 -27.04 -16.63
C LEU A 355 24.26 -26.22 -17.54
N VAL A 356 25.22 -26.88 -18.19
CA VAL A 356 26.12 -26.25 -19.16
C VAL A 356 26.26 -27.08 -20.43
N SER A 357 26.14 -26.45 -21.59
CA SER A 357 26.37 -27.07 -22.89
C SER A 357 27.71 -26.58 -23.40
N ARG A 358 28.61 -27.48 -23.79
CA ARG A 358 29.86 -27.09 -24.45
C ARG A 358 29.63 -26.86 -25.94
N SER A 359 30.47 -25.99 -26.51
CA SER A 359 30.68 -25.95 -27.94
C SER A 359 32.05 -26.48 -28.33
N ASN A 360 32.11 -27.21 -29.44
CA ASN A 360 33.38 -27.61 -30.05
C ASN A 360 33.31 -27.37 -31.55
N ALA A 361 34.11 -26.41 -32.03
CA ALA A 361 34.14 -26.04 -33.44
C ALA A 361 34.61 -27.17 -34.38
N ALA A 362 35.18 -28.25 -33.83
CA ALA A 362 35.65 -29.40 -34.59
C ALA A 362 34.64 -30.55 -34.72
N MET A 363 33.43 -30.46 -34.14
CA MET A 363 32.44 -31.56 -34.15
C MET A 363 31.15 -31.16 -34.88
N SER A 364 30.76 -31.96 -35.88
CA SER A 364 29.56 -31.77 -36.73
C SER A 364 28.25 -32.27 -36.09
N ASN A 365 28.22 -32.49 -34.77
CA ASN A 365 27.12 -33.21 -34.09
C ASN A 365 26.14 -32.28 -33.37
N GLY A 366 26.13 -30.97 -33.68
CA GLY A 366 25.19 -30.01 -33.12
C GLY A 366 25.35 -29.72 -31.62
N TYR A 367 24.41 -28.97 -31.05
CA TYR A 367 24.40 -28.60 -29.64
C TYR A 367 23.94 -29.73 -28.71
N GLY A 368 24.22 -29.63 -27.41
CA GLY A 368 23.52 -30.44 -26.41
C GLY A 368 22.03 -30.07 -26.31
N TYR A 369 21.14 -31.05 -26.30
CA TYR A 369 19.68 -30.88 -26.27
C TYR A 369 19.15 -30.88 -24.83
N TYR A 370 18.26 -29.93 -24.52
CA TYR A 370 17.62 -29.83 -23.20
C TYR A 370 16.11 -29.97 -23.33
N ASN A 371 15.53 -30.90 -22.60
CA ASN A 371 14.09 -30.99 -22.41
C ASN A 371 13.79 -30.96 -20.91
N LEU A 372 13.39 -29.78 -20.41
CA LEU A 372 13.22 -29.48 -19.00
C LEU A 372 11.74 -29.20 -18.72
N ASN A 373 11.18 -29.95 -17.78
CA ASN A 373 9.76 -29.89 -17.45
C ASN A 373 9.54 -29.88 -15.93
N HIS A 374 8.89 -28.86 -15.34
CA HIS A 374 8.68 -28.78 -13.88
C HIS A 374 9.95 -29.02 -13.05
N THR A 375 11.09 -28.48 -13.50
CA THR A 375 12.35 -28.62 -12.79
C THR A 375 12.62 -27.36 -11.97
N ILE A 376 13.00 -27.55 -10.71
CA ILE A 376 13.35 -26.46 -9.79
C ILE A 376 14.87 -26.33 -9.78
N PHE A 377 15.37 -25.18 -10.22
CA PHE A 377 16.76 -24.76 -10.06
C PHE A 377 16.81 -23.81 -8.87
N ASN A 378 17.33 -24.26 -7.74
CA ASN A 378 17.40 -23.42 -6.54
C ASN A 378 18.84 -23.28 -6.02
N LYS A 379 19.22 -22.08 -5.56
CA LYS A 379 20.56 -21.75 -5.02
C LYS A 379 21.72 -22.08 -5.96
N ASN A 380 21.49 -22.00 -7.28
CA ASN A 380 22.55 -22.14 -8.29
C ASN A 380 23.09 -20.75 -8.64
N ARG A 381 24.40 -20.60 -8.89
CA ARG A 381 24.95 -19.30 -9.32
C ARG A 381 24.53 -18.97 -10.76
N TYR A 382 24.53 -19.98 -11.62
CA TYR A 382 23.90 -19.97 -12.94
C TYR A 382 22.95 -21.16 -13.08
N GLY A 383 21.73 -20.93 -13.57
CA GLY A 383 20.79 -22.04 -13.84
C GLY A 383 21.19 -22.82 -15.08
N ILE A 384 21.06 -22.19 -16.25
CA ILE A 384 21.39 -22.80 -17.55
C ILE A 384 22.38 -21.89 -18.28
N VAL A 385 23.44 -22.48 -18.82
CA VAL A 385 24.41 -21.79 -19.68
C VAL A 385 24.58 -22.57 -20.98
N GLN A 386 24.09 -21.98 -22.06
CA GLN A 386 24.32 -22.46 -23.42
C GLN A 386 25.49 -21.69 -24.04
N MET A 387 26.58 -22.39 -24.37
CA MET A 387 27.74 -21.81 -25.07
C MET A 387 27.51 -21.76 -26.60
N PRO A 388 28.18 -20.84 -27.33
CA PRO A 388 27.96 -20.64 -28.77
C PRO A 388 28.63 -21.72 -29.62
N HIS A 389 27.92 -22.33 -30.58
CA HIS A 389 28.43 -23.39 -31.49
C HIS A 389 28.35 -22.97 -32.97
N PRO A 390 29.32 -23.38 -33.82
CA PRO A 390 29.35 -22.98 -35.24
C PRO A 390 28.41 -23.77 -36.17
N ASP A 391 27.95 -24.96 -35.77
CA ASP A 391 26.95 -25.74 -36.53
C ASP A 391 25.52 -25.37 -36.10
N LEU A 392 24.68 -25.05 -37.08
CA LEU A 392 23.44 -24.26 -36.96
C LEU A 392 22.15 -25.09 -37.05
N SER A 393 22.25 -26.42 -37.03
CA SER A 393 21.07 -27.28 -37.18
C SER A 393 20.44 -27.64 -35.82
N ASN A 394 19.32 -26.99 -35.51
CA ASN A 394 18.37 -27.27 -34.43
C ASN A 394 18.92 -27.34 -33.00
N THR A 395 18.98 -26.21 -32.29
CA THR A 395 18.94 -26.22 -30.81
C THR A 395 17.51 -26.52 -30.33
N HIS A 396 17.21 -27.76 -29.92
CA HIS A 396 15.97 -28.03 -29.17
C HIS A 396 16.24 -27.84 -27.68
N ILE A 397 16.05 -26.61 -27.20
CA ILE A 397 15.97 -26.31 -25.77
C ILE A 397 14.50 -26.03 -25.48
N ASN A 398 13.90 -26.90 -24.68
CA ASN A 398 12.52 -26.77 -24.26
C ASN A 398 12.48 -26.61 -22.74
N ILE A 399 12.02 -25.45 -22.27
CA ILE A 399 11.94 -25.11 -20.84
C ILE A 399 10.48 -24.80 -20.52
N ARG A 400 9.83 -25.68 -19.76
CA ARG A 400 8.39 -25.60 -19.45
C ARG A 400 8.14 -25.86 -17.97
N GLY A 401 7.30 -25.05 -17.34
CA GLY A 401 6.93 -25.19 -15.92
C GLY A 401 8.11 -25.13 -14.94
N CYS A 402 9.29 -24.66 -15.37
CA CYS A 402 10.49 -24.68 -14.53
C CYS A 402 10.56 -23.45 -13.64
N THR A 403 11.08 -23.63 -12.42
CA THR A 403 11.28 -22.54 -11.45
C THR A 403 12.76 -22.32 -11.24
N PHE A 404 13.21 -21.08 -11.39
CA PHE A 404 14.56 -20.63 -11.08
C PHE A 404 14.48 -19.71 -9.87
N ASP A 405 15.01 -20.17 -8.75
CA ASP A 405 14.97 -19.47 -7.46
C ASP A 405 16.34 -19.47 -6.79
N CYS A 406 16.52 -18.60 -5.80
CA CYS A 406 17.69 -18.55 -4.95
C CYS A 406 17.33 -18.47 -3.45
N GLN A 407 16.05 -18.58 -3.06
CA GLN A 407 15.61 -18.56 -1.65
C GLN A 407 15.34 -19.95 -1.06
N SER A 408 15.49 -20.08 0.26
CA SER A 408 14.88 -21.15 1.04
C SER A 408 13.48 -20.73 1.54
N ASN A 409 12.61 -21.69 1.85
CA ASN A 409 11.19 -21.47 2.22
C ASN A 409 10.96 -20.69 3.56
N ALA A 410 11.94 -19.96 4.07
CA ALA A 410 11.82 -19.14 5.27
C ALA A 410 11.72 -17.65 4.88
N LEU A 411 10.66 -16.99 5.37
CA LEU A 411 10.41 -15.56 5.20
C LEU A 411 11.67 -14.74 5.57
N TRP A 412 12.02 -13.78 4.71
CA TRP A 412 13.16 -12.87 4.78
C TRP A 412 13.92 -12.82 6.11
N SER A 413 15.03 -13.54 6.17
CA SER A 413 16.21 -13.11 6.93
C SER A 413 17.35 -12.90 5.94
N ALA A 414 18.11 -11.82 6.13
CA ALA A 414 19.35 -11.60 5.40
C ALA A 414 20.34 -12.71 5.77
N GLY A 415 20.30 -13.83 5.03
CA GLY A 415 21.09 -15.02 5.37
C GLY A 415 21.11 -16.17 4.36
N ASP A 416 20.35 -16.12 3.26
CA ASP A 416 20.43 -17.16 2.22
C ASP A 416 21.57 -16.89 1.25
N ASN A 417 22.75 -17.36 1.62
CA ASN A 417 23.96 -17.28 0.80
C ASN A 417 24.10 -18.51 -0.09
N LEU A 418 24.63 -18.33 -1.30
CA LEU A 418 25.18 -19.44 -2.08
C LEU A 418 26.26 -20.18 -1.25
N LYS A 419 26.50 -21.44 -1.55
CA LYS A 419 27.62 -22.20 -0.97
C LYS A 419 28.98 -21.69 -1.49
N ALA A 420 30.06 -22.05 -0.80
CA ALA A 420 31.40 -21.64 -1.20
C ALA A 420 31.71 -22.19 -2.61
N PRO A 421 32.53 -21.52 -3.44
CA PRO A 421 33.31 -20.30 -3.17
C PRO A 421 32.52 -19.00 -3.23
N TYR A 422 31.23 -19.02 -3.55
CA TYR A 422 30.39 -17.83 -3.75
C TYR A 422 29.59 -17.45 -2.51
N ASN A 423 30.10 -17.79 -1.33
CA ASN A 423 29.49 -17.42 -0.05
C ASN A 423 29.25 -15.90 -0.01
N ASN A 424 28.03 -15.49 0.35
CA ASN A 424 27.57 -14.10 0.38
C ASN A 424 27.37 -13.42 -0.99
N GLU A 425 27.48 -14.17 -2.09
CA GLU A 425 27.02 -13.71 -3.40
C GLU A 425 25.57 -14.13 -3.66
N LYS A 426 24.87 -13.38 -4.52
CA LYS A 426 23.55 -13.77 -5.04
C LYS A 426 23.71 -14.62 -6.29
N SER A 427 22.66 -15.34 -6.66
CA SER A 427 22.59 -15.96 -7.99
C SER A 427 22.71 -14.91 -9.09
N HIS A 428 23.53 -15.20 -10.09
CA HIS A 428 23.90 -14.26 -11.13
C HIS A 428 22.86 -14.25 -12.26
N THR A 429 22.65 -15.38 -12.93
CA THR A 429 21.70 -15.45 -14.05
C THR A 429 20.96 -16.78 -14.09
N ALA A 430 19.64 -16.75 -14.22
CA ALA A 430 18.87 -18.00 -14.32
C ALA A 430 19.14 -18.71 -15.66
N ILE A 431 19.09 -17.97 -16.77
CA ILE A 431 19.29 -18.53 -18.12
C ILE A 431 20.25 -17.64 -18.92
N VAL A 432 21.39 -18.20 -19.34
CA VAL A 432 22.38 -17.58 -20.22
C VAL A 432 22.41 -18.31 -21.55
N MET A 433 22.25 -17.57 -22.63
CA MET A 433 22.21 -18.10 -23.99
C MET A 433 23.13 -17.30 -24.89
N ASP A 434 24.32 -17.82 -25.14
CA ASP A 434 25.25 -17.22 -26.09
C ASP A 434 25.11 -17.95 -27.43
N MET A 435 24.46 -17.30 -28.39
CA MET A 435 24.05 -17.87 -29.67
C MET A 435 24.91 -17.31 -30.80
N SER A 436 25.22 -18.15 -31.79
CA SER A 436 25.77 -17.66 -33.05
C SER A 436 24.77 -16.74 -33.76
N ILE A 437 25.29 -15.83 -34.57
CA ILE A 437 24.51 -14.81 -35.29
C ILE A 437 23.56 -15.41 -36.34
N ASP A 438 23.81 -16.65 -36.77
CA ASP A 438 23.09 -17.32 -37.84
C ASP A 438 22.04 -18.31 -37.30
N GLU A 439 20.82 -17.84 -37.03
CA GLU A 439 19.57 -18.62 -37.03
C GLU A 439 19.28 -19.75 -35.97
N PRO A 440 19.90 -19.89 -34.78
CA PRO A 440 19.31 -20.76 -33.76
C PRO A 440 18.02 -20.13 -33.22
N VAL A 441 16.89 -20.83 -33.36
CA VAL A 441 15.62 -20.45 -32.73
C VAL A 441 15.55 -21.09 -31.35
N LEU A 442 15.57 -20.25 -30.32
CA LEU A 442 15.37 -20.67 -28.95
C LEU A 442 13.97 -20.25 -28.48
N THR A 443 13.18 -21.22 -28.01
CA THR A 443 11.88 -20.93 -27.40
C THR A 443 11.90 -21.29 -25.93
N ILE A 444 11.67 -20.31 -25.06
CA ILE A 444 11.49 -20.50 -23.62
C ILE A 444 10.00 -20.38 -23.32
N GLY A 445 9.46 -21.41 -22.66
CA GLY A 445 8.05 -21.51 -22.32
C GLY A 445 7.22 -22.35 -23.29
N ASP A 446 5.98 -22.59 -22.88
CA ASP A 446 5.00 -23.34 -23.67
C ASP A 446 3.85 -22.42 -24.10
N ALA A 447 3.68 -22.31 -25.42
CA ALA A 447 2.57 -21.62 -26.03
C ALA A 447 1.22 -22.33 -25.84
N SER A 448 1.24 -23.66 -25.70
CA SER A 448 0.03 -24.47 -25.77
C SER A 448 -0.73 -24.58 -24.44
N SER A 449 -0.14 -24.16 -23.31
CA SER A 449 -0.75 -24.34 -21.99
C SER A 449 -0.21 -23.36 -20.94
N PHE A 450 -1.12 -22.72 -20.20
CA PHE A 450 -0.82 -21.88 -19.03
C PHE A 450 -0.25 -22.63 -17.83
N VAL A 451 -0.55 -23.93 -17.72
CA VAL A 451 -0.11 -24.77 -16.58
C VAL A 451 1.41 -24.86 -16.51
N TYR A 452 2.09 -24.72 -17.64
CA TYR A 452 3.55 -24.88 -17.75
C TYR A 452 4.29 -23.55 -17.79
N ARG A 453 3.81 -22.57 -17.01
CA ARG A 453 4.45 -21.27 -16.87
C ARG A 453 5.81 -21.42 -16.19
N ASN A 454 6.87 -20.86 -16.78
CA ASN A 454 8.17 -20.78 -16.11
C ASN A 454 8.15 -19.65 -15.08
N GLU A 455 8.84 -19.82 -13.96
CA GLU A 455 9.00 -18.81 -12.92
C GLU A 455 10.49 -18.51 -12.71
N ILE A 456 10.90 -17.25 -12.78
CA ILE A 456 12.28 -16.81 -12.58
C ILE A 456 12.31 -15.69 -11.56
N LYS A 457 12.99 -15.88 -10.44
CA LYS A 457 13.06 -14.89 -9.37
C LYS A 457 14.36 -14.90 -8.60
N GLN A 458 14.69 -13.80 -7.92
CA GLN A 458 15.84 -13.72 -7.00
C GLN A 458 17.22 -13.85 -7.69
N HIS A 459 17.31 -13.49 -8.98
CA HIS A 459 18.56 -13.45 -9.74
C HIS A 459 18.95 -12.00 -10.08
N GLN A 460 20.21 -11.75 -10.47
CA GLN A 460 20.61 -10.47 -11.05
C GLN A 460 20.08 -10.30 -12.48
N TYR A 461 20.08 -11.37 -13.27
CA TYR A 461 19.44 -11.43 -14.59
C TYR A 461 18.50 -12.63 -14.63
N GLY A 462 17.28 -12.42 -15.13
CA GLY A 462 16.40 -13.54 -15.43
C GLY A 462 16.94 -14.31 -16.63
N ILE A 463 16.87 -13.68 -17.80
CA ILE A 463 17.38 -14.24 -19.05
C ILE A 463 18.41 -13.28 -19.64
N ARG A 464 19.59 -13.80 -20.00
CA ARG A 464 20.63 -13.06 -20.71
C ARG A 464 20.98 -13.79 -21.99
N SER A 465 20.84 -13.12 -23.13
CA SER A 465 21.01 -13.72 -24.44
C SER A 465 21.80 -12.83 -25.39
N PHE A 466 22.59 -13.45 -26.27
CA PHE A 466 23.43 -12.78 -27.27
C PHE A 466 23.26 -13.46 -28.64
N GLY A 467 23.03 -12.69 -29.71
CA GLY A 467 22.87 -13.21 -31.07
C GLY A 467 21.64 -14.10 -31.27
N GLY A 468 21.50 -14.73 -32.43
CA GLY A 468 20.45 -15.72 -32.73
C GLY A 468 19.01 -15.20 -32.69
N ARG A 469 18.03 -16.11 -32.55
CA ARG A 469 16.60 -15.78 -32.36
C ARG A 469 16.12 -16.27 -31.00
N LEU A 470 15.70 -15.36 -30.14
CA LEU A 470 15.07 -15.67 -28.85
C LEU A 470 13.56 -15.46 -28.92
N SER A 471 12.80 -16.48 -28.52
CA SER A 471 11.35 -16.46 -28.33
C SER A 471 11.01 -16.75 -26.87
N LEU A 472 10.29 -15.85 -26.20
CA LEU A 472 9.81 -16.01 -24.83
C LEU A 472 8.27 -16.01 -24.83
N VAL A 473 7.70 -17.06 -24.25
CA VAL A 473 6.25 -17.23 -24.05
C VAL A 473 5.98 -17.74 -22.63
N ASN A 474 4.77 -17.51 -22.12
CA ASN A 474 4.26 -18.02 -20.83
C ASN A 474 5.32 -18.09 -19.69
N SER A 475 5.92 -16.96 -19.34
CA SER A 475 6.97 -16.88 -18.33
C SER A 475 6.72 -15.74 -17.33
N TYR A 476 6.92 -15.99 -16.05
CA TYR A 476 6.83 -15.01 -14.98
C TYR A 476 8.21 -14.72 -14.40
N ILE A 477 8.72 -13.53 -14.66
CA ILE A 477 10.03 -13.08 -14.20
C ILE A 477 9.83 -11.98 -13.18
N HIS A 478 10.23 -12.20 -11.93
CA HIS A 478 9.89 -11.26 -10.86
C HIS A 478 10.92 -11.18 -9.75
N HIS A 479 10.94 -10.05 -9.02
CA HIS A 479 11.80 -9.86 -7.83
C HIS A 479 13.27 -10.14 -8.12
N LEU A 480 13.85 -9.39 -9.07
CA LEU A 480 15.26 -9.53 -9.46
C LEU A 480 16.14 -8.46 -8.80
N TYR A 481 17.35 -8.85 -8.35
CA TYR A 481 18.23 -8.01 -7.52
C TYR A 481 19.69 -8.04 -7.99
N SER A 482 20.37 -6.89 -8.04
CA SER A 482 21.82 -6.83 -8.29
C SER A 482 22.63 -7.14 -7.02
N VAL A 483 23.89 -7.53 -7.25
CA VAL A 483 24.99 -7.47 -6.28
C VAL A 483 25.70 -6.12 -6.47
N GLY A 484 25.91 -5.35 -5.41
CA GLY A 484 26.66 -4.09 -5.46
C GLY A 484 25.91 -2.86 -4.91
N GLY A 485 26.12 -2.58 -3.61
CA GLY A 485 25.94 -1.27 -2.95
C GLY A 485 24.53 -0.66 -2.87
N CYS A 486 23.57 -1.12 -3.67
CA CYS A 486 22.18 -0.67 -3.61
C CYS A 486 21.36 -1.68 -2.82
N THR A 487 20.64 -1.23 -1.79
CA THR A 487 19.73 -2.05 -0.98
C THR A 487 18.40 -2.37 -1.70
N ALA A 488 18.25 -2.01 -2.98
CA ALA A 488 17.00 -2.05 -3.74
C ALA A 488 17.04 -2.95 -4.99
N ILE A 489 15.84 -3.34 -5.45
CA ILE A 489 15.54 -4.08 -6.69
C ILE A 489 16.29 -3.49 -7.87
N THR A 490 17.24 -4.25 -8.44
CA THR A 490 18.20 -3.74 -9.43
C THR A 490 18.49 -4.72 -10.57
N GLY A 491 17.83 -5.89 -10.61
CA GLY A 491 18.04 -6.90 -11.65
C GLY A 491 17.26 -6.64 -12.95
N VAL A 492 17.63 -7.34 -14.02
CA VAL A 492 17.03 -7.20 -15.36
C VAL A 492 16.27 -8.47 -15.73
N GLY A 493 15.00 -8.34 -16.12
CA GLY A 493 14.13 -9.46 -16.48
C GLY A 493 14.68 -10.28 -17.65
N LEU A 494 14.75 -9.64 -18.81
CA LEU A 494 15.34 -10.19 -20.03
C LEU A 494 16.31 -9.17 -20.62
N TRP A 495 17.53 -9.59 -20.88
CA TRP A 495 18.51 -8.84 -21.65
C TRP A 495 18.90 -9.64 -22.89
N HIS A 496 18.63 -9.09 -24.07
CA HIS A 496 19.05 -9.67 -25.33
C HIS A 496 19.91 -8.68 -26.12
N LYS A 497 21.01 -9.15 -26.71
CA LYS A 497 21.97 -8.31 -27.43
C LYS A 497 22.24 -8.84 -28.83
N GLY A 498 21.80 -8.09 -29.84
CA GLY A 498 21.82 -8.51 -31.25
C GLY A 498 20.95 -9.74 -31.53
N GLY A 499 20.58 -9.96 -32.79
CA GLY A 499 19.67 -11.04 -33.17
C GLY A 499 18.18 -10.67 -33.06
N ASN A 500 17.32 -11.64 -33.39
CA ASN A 500 15.87 -11.46 -33.41
C ASN A 500 15.25 -11.75 -32.04
N LEU A 501 14.38 -10.86 -31.55
CA LEU A 501 13.69 -11.01 -30.27
C LEU A 501 12.18 -11.08 -30.45
N TYR A 502 11.57 -12.13 -29.90
CA TYR A 502 10.12 -12.29 -29.81
C TYR A 502 9.74 -12.52 -28.34
N VAL A 503 9.06 -11.55 -27.73
CA VAL A 503 8.46 -11.68 -26.40
C VAL A 503 6.97 -11.55 -26.59
N THR A 504 6.30 -12.69 -26.76
CA THR A 504 4.93 -12.73 -27.25
C THR A 504 4.04 -13.52 -26.31
N SER A 505 2.85 -13.02 -26.02
CA SER A 505 1.78 -13.85 -25.45
C SER A 505 1.26 -14.86 -26.46
N VAL A 506 0.57 -15.88 -25.95
CA VAL A 506 -0.15 -16.84 -26.77
C VAL A 506 -1.64 -16.60 -26.61
N GLY A 507 -2.22 -15.94 -27.61
CA GLY A 507 -3.60 -15.45 -27.56
C GLY A 507 -3.71 -14.09 -26.87
N ASN A 508 -4.87 -13.82 -26.27
CA ASN A 508 -5.25 -12.50 -25.72
C ASN A 508 -4.89 -12.31 -24.23
N SER A 509 -4.12 -13.21 -23.65
CA SER A 509 -3.77 -13.22 -22.24
C SER A 509 -2.34 -12.71 -22.08
N TYR A 510 -2.05 -11.93 -21.04
CA TYR A 510 -0.71 -11.35 -20.85
C TYR A 510 0.28 -12.38 -20.28
N ASP A 511 0.64 -13.37 -21.10
CA ASP A 511 1.22 -14.63 -20.63
C ASP A 511 2.64 -14.49 -20.10
N ASN A 512 3.40 -13.55 -20.66
CA ASN A 512 4.66 -13.14 -20.06
C ASN A 512 4.41 -11.99 -19.09
N VAL A 513 4.82 -12.20 -17.86
CA VAL A 513 4.69 -11.21 -16.79
C VAL A 513 6.09 -10.88 -16.29
N MET A 514 6.43 -9.60 -16.27
CA MET A 514 7.67 -9.12 -15.65
C MET A 514 7.31 -8.14 -14.54
N ASP A 515 7.65 -8.48 -13.30
CA ASP A 515 7.23 -7.71 -12.12
C ASP A 515 8.41 -7.40 -11.20
N ASN A 516 8.44 -6.22 -10.61
CA ASN A 516 9.39 -5.88 -9.56
C ASN A 516 10.87 -6.12 -9.98
N CYS A 517 11.22 -5.54 -11.14
CA CYS A 517 12.55 -5.58 -11.75
C CYS A 517 13.03 -4.15 -12.02
N ARG A 518 14.34 -3.94 -12.24
CA ARG A 518 14.86 -2.63 -12.68
C ARG A 518 14.48 -2.30 -14.12
N VAL A 519 14.58 -3.32 -14.97
CA VAL A 519 14.25 -3.29 -16.39
C VAL A 519 13.51 -4.59 -16.71
N GLY A 520 12.38 -4.50 -17.41
CA GLY A 520 11.64 -5.67 -17.88
C GLY A 520 12.41 -6.32 -19.03
N VAL A 521 12.31 -5.73 -20.22
CA VAL A 521 13.06 -6.12 -21.42
C VAL A 521 14.11 -5.07 -21.76
N LEU A 522 15.36 -5.50 -21.86
CA LEU A 522 16.48 -4.75 -22.42
C LEU A 522 16.93 -5.37 -23.74
N TYR A 523 16.83 -4.63 -24.84
CA TYR A 523 17.41 -5.01 -26.12
C TYR A 523 18.52 -4.02 -26.49
N GLU A 524 19.70 -4.53 -26.83
CA GLU A 524 20.86 -3.70 -27.12
C GLU A 524 21.59 -4.16 -28.39
N GLY A 525 21.96 -3.22 -29.26
CA GLY A 525 22.83 -3.52 -30.37
C GLY A 525 22.17 -4.37 -31.46
N GLY A 526 22.79 -4.38 -32.64
CA GLY A 526 22.37 -5.21 -33.77
C GLY A 526 21.95 -4.42 -35.00
N SER A 527 21.97 -5.10 -36.13
CA SER A 527 21.57 -4.60 -37.44
C SER A 527 20.76 -5.65 -38.19
N ASN A 528 19.75 -5.27 -38.97
CA ASN A 528 18.93 -6.18 -39.78
C ASN A 528 18.15 -7.22 -38.93
N ASN A 529 17.60 -6.79 -37.79
CA ASN A 529 16.90 -7.66 -36.85
C ASN A 529 15.41 -7.31 -36.74
N VAL A 530 14.64 -8.23 -36.15
CA VAL A 530 13.24 -8.04 -35.77
C VAL A 530 13.12 -8.09 -34.26
N VAL A 531 12.47 -7.08 -33.67
CA VAL A 531 12.13 -7.02 -32.24
C VAL A 531 10.62 -6.90 -32.11
N SER A 532 9.97 -7.94 -31.60
CA SER A 532 8.53 -8.01 -31.40
C SER A 532 8.21 -8.28 -29.92
N ILE A 533 7.61 -7.29 -29.25
CA ILE A 533 7.20 -7.36 -27.84
C ILE A 533 5.69 -7.14 -27.82
N VAL A 534 4.92 -8.23 -27.75
CA VAL A 534 3.48 -8.21 -27.95
C VAL A 534 2.72 -8.90 -26.83
N GLY A 535 1.73 -8.22 -26.26
CA GLY A 535 0.79 -8.86 -25.32
C GLY A 535 1.40 -9.21 -23.96
N ASN A 536 2.36 -8.46 -23.45
CA ASN A 536 3.02 -8.77 -22.17
C ASN A 536 2.53 -7.85 -21.05
N SER A 537 2.66 -8.31 -19.80
CA SER A 537 2.39 -7.52 -18.60
C SER A 537 3.69 -7.11 -17.92
N PHE A 538 3.85 -5.82 -17.66
CA PHE A 538 4.97 -5.25 -16.92
C PHE A 538 4.44 -4.51 -15.70
N SER A 539 4.94 -4.79 -14.52
CA SER A 539 4.52 -4.11 -13.29
C SER A 539 5.71 -3.77 -12.39
N ASN A 540 5.61 -2.65 -11.66
CA ASN A 540 6.61 -2.25 -10.67
C ASN A 540 8.04 -2.15 -11.24
N ILE A 541 8.19 -1.72 -12.50
CA ILE A 541 9.50 -1.68 -13.15
C ILE A 541 10.24 -0.38 -12.81
N GLY A 542 11.37 -0.55 -12.15
CA GLY A 542 12.25 0.54 -11.73
C GLY A 542 11.66 1.46 -10.66
N ASN A 543 10.59 1.02 -9.98
CA ASN A 543 10.07 1.67 -8.78
C ASN A 543 10.92 1.27 -7.55
N ASN A 544 10.98 2.14 -6.54
CA ASN A 544 11.75 1.93 -5.28
C ASN A 544 13.29 1.83 -5.43
N ILE A 545 13.86 2.36 -6.51
CA ILE A 545 15.33 2.44 -6.64
C ILE A 545 15.87 3.64 -5.83
N ASN A 546 16.24 3.39 -4.58
CA ASN A 546 17.00 4.34 -3.76
C ASN A 546 18.51 4.15 -4.02
N CYS A 547 19.03 4.80 -5.06
CA CYS A 547 20.48 4.92 -5.29
C CYS A 547 20.98 6.29 -4.81
N SER A 548 22.17 6.35 -4.23
CA SER A 548 22.84 7.60 -3.86
C SER A 548 22.94 8.56 -5.06
N ILE A 549 22.69 9.85 -4.82
CA ILE A 549 22.61 10.93 -5.81
C ILE A 549 23.86 10.93 -6.70
N GLY A 550 23.70 10.68 -8.00
CA GLY A 550 24.78 10.79 -9.00
C GLY A 550 24.79 9.73 -10.11
N GLN A 551 24.14 8.58 -9.92
CA GLN A 551 23.88 7.60 -10.98
C GLN A 551 22.42 7.18 -10.91
N VAL A 552 21.55 7.87 -11.64
CA VAL A 552 20.17 7.37 -11.83
C VAL A 552 20.30 6.11 -12.69
N PRO A 553 20.07 4.89 -12.16
CA PRO A 553 20.16 3.72 -13.00
C PRO A 553 19.08 3.82 -14.07
N VAL A 554 19.45 3.54 -15.31
CA VAL A 554 18.51 3.63 -16.42
C VAL A 554 17.47 2.51 -16.28
N THR A 555 16.19 2.90 -16.24
CA THR A 555 15.02 2.02 -16.06
C THR A 555 14.09 2.06 -17.26
N GLY A 556 13.28 1.01 -17.41
CA GLY A 556 12.21 0.92 -18.41
C GLY A 556 11.52 -0.43 -18.39
N ALA A 557 10.19 -0.47 -18.51
CA ALA A 557 9.48 -1.73 -18.74
C ALA A 557 9.98 -2.40 -20.03
N VAL A 558 10.11 -1.59 -21.10
CA VAL A 558 10.78 -1.97 -22.33
C VAL A 558 11.84 -0.92 -22.66
N TRP A 559 13.09 -1.35 -22.83
CA TRP A 559 14.21 -0.48 -23.17
C TRP A 559 15.02 -1.03 -24.34
N LEU A 560 14.97 -0.35 -25.49
CA LEU A 560 15.77 -0.63 -26.67
C LEU A 560 16.86 0.44 -26.81
N ARG A 561 18.09 0.03 -27.17
CA ARG A 561 19.17 0.98 -27.45
C ARG A 561 20.14 0.55 -28.55
N GLN A 562 20.68 1.53 -29.27
CA GLN A 562 21.78 1.36 -30.22
C GLN A 562 21.50 0.32 -31.32
N THR A 563 20.29 0.36 -31.89
CA THR A 563 19.86 -0.57 -32.95
C THR A 563 19.95 0.09 -34.32
N ALA A 564 20.26 -0.68 -35.36
CA ALA A 564 20.27 -0.21 -36.75
C ALA A 564 19.40 -1.11 -37.64
N TYR A 565 18.77 -0.60 -38.70
CA TYR A 565 18.06 -1.43 -39.69
C TYR A 565 17.13 -2.48 -39.06
N THR A 566 16.45 -2.12 -37.97
CA THR A 566 15.68 -3.06 -37.13
C THR A 566 14.20 -2.77 -37.23
N ASP A 567 13.39 -3.79 -37.49
CA ASP A 567 11.93 -3.73 -37.44
C ASP A 567 11.47 -3.93 -35.99
N ILE A 568 10.93 -2.87 -35.39
CA ILE A 568 10.55 -2.81 -33.98
C ILE A 568 9.03 -2.74 -33.86
N GLY A 569 8.43 -3.72 -33.19
CA GLY A 569 7.01 -3.76 -32.85
C GLY A 569 6.79 -3.95 -31.36
N ILE A 570 6.24 -2.95 -30.68
CA ILE A 570 5.88 -3.00 -29.26
C ILE A 570 4.38 -2.77 -29.16
N ASN A 571 3.60 -3.86 -29.10
CA ASN A 571 2.16 -3.78 -29.32
C ASN A 571 1.33 -4.47 -28.22
N SER A 572 0.17 -3.91 -27.88
CA SER A 572 -0.80 -4.54 -26.98
C SER A 572 -0.23 -4.94 -25.61
N ASN A 573 0.79 -4.26 -25.09
CA ASN A 573 1.34 -4.55 -23.77
C ASN A 573 0.60 -3.77 -22.67
N GLN A 574 0.51 -4.35 -21.49
CA GLN A 574 0.04 -3.67 -20.28
C GLN A 574 1.24 -3.34 -19.40
N ILE A 575 1.41 -2.07 -19.05
CA ILE A 575 2.56 -1.56 -18.30
C ILE A 575 2.01 -0.72 -17.15
N ASN A 576 2.22 -1.19 -15.91
CA ASN A 576 1.66 -0.57 -14.72
C ASN A 576 2.76 -0.17 -13.74
N LEU A 577 2.64 0.98 -13.08
CA LEU A 577 3.53 1.37 -11.97
C LEU A 577 5.01 1.25 -12.35
N CYS A 578 5.46 2.03 -13.34
CA CYS A 578 6.85 1.97 -13.81
C CYS A 578 7.49 3.35 -13.82
N SER A 579 8.76 3.45 -13.42
CA SER A 579 9.52 4.70 -13.60
C SER A 579 9.55 5.14 -15.07
N ARG A 580 9.73 4.23 -16.03
CA ARG A 580 9.57 4.52 -17.46
C ARG A 580 8.84 3.36 -18.14
N GLY A 581 7.87 3.67 -18.99
CA GLY A 581 7.13 2.68 -19.76
C GLY A 581 7.96 2.09 -20.89
N ILE A 582 7.88 2.70 -22.07
CA ILE A 582 8.59 2.26 -23.27
C ILE A 582 9.68 3.28 -23.61
N ARG A 583 10.91 2.82 -23.76
CA ARG A 583 12.07 3.67 -24.06
C ARG A 583 12.88 3.10 -25.22
N MET A 584 13.07 3.90 -26.25
CA MET A 584 13.87 3.60 -27.43
C MET A 584 14.89 4.73 -27.63
N VAL A 585 16.18 4.39 -27.69
CA VAL A 585 17.27 5.38 -27.77
C VAL A 585 18.28 4.97 -28.84
N SER A 586 18.61 5.87 -29.76
CA SER A 586 19.58 5.59 -30.83
C SER A 586 19.18 4.40 -31.71
N CYS A 587 17.89 4.29 -32.04
CA CYS A 587 17.39 3.32 -33.02
C CYS A 587 17.42 3.98 -34.41
N THR A 588 18.42 3.67 -35.22
CA THR A 588 18.68 4.32 -36.53
C THR A 588 18.23 3.45 -37.70
N ASN A 589 17.79 4.04 -38.80
CA ASN A 589 17.33 3.28 -39.99
C ASN A 589 16.27 2.21 -39.67
N SER A 590 15.46 2.44 -38.64
CA SER A 590 14.54 1.45 -38.06
C SER A 590 13.09 1.79 -38.35
N ASN A 591 12.25 0.78 -38.55
CA ASN A 591 10.81 0.94 -38.57
C ASN A 591 10.25 0.69 -37.16
N ILE A 592 9.74 1.72 -36.50
CA ILE A 592 9.28 1.67 -35.11
C ILE A 592 7.77 1.75 -35.07
N THR A 593 7.13 0.71 -34.54
CA THR A 593 5.69 0.68 -34.28
C THR A 593 5.40 0.45 -32.80
N CYS A 594 4.62 1.34 -32.21
CA CYS A 594 4.12 1.26 -30.84
C CYS A 594 2.60 1.41 -30.85
N LYS A 595 1.87 0.31 -30.77
CA LYS A 595 0.41 0.34 -30.94
C LYS A 595 -0.35 -0.35 -29.82
N TYR A 596 -1.52 0.16 -29.45
CA TYR A 596 -2.45 -0.52 -28.53
C TYR A 596 -1.91 -0.80 -27.12
N ASN A 597 -0.81 -0.16 -26.70
CA ASN A 597 -0.27 -0.38 -25.36
C ASN A 597 -1.06 0.41 -24.32
N LYS A 598 -1.19 -0.16 -23.12
CA LYS A 598 -1.82 0.47 -21.95
C LYS A 598 -0.74 0.74 -20.91
N LEU A 599 -0.46 2.01 -20.64
CA LEU A 599 0.55 2.47 -19.69
C LEU A 599 -0.16 3.17 -18.52
N PHE A 600 -0.20 2.58 -17.34
CA PHE A 600 -0.83 3.13 -16.14
C PHE A 600 0.19 3.42 -15.03
N GLY A 601 0.09 4.58 -14.37
CA GLY A 601 0.95 4.95 -13.24
C GLY A 601 2.44 4.91 -13.57
N CYS A 602 2.83 5.34 -14.78
CA CYS A 602 4.23 5.44 -15.16
C CYS A 602 4.74 6.88 -15.07
N GLU A 603 5.97 7.14 -14.60
CA GLU A 603 6.51 8.52 -14.57
C GLU A 603 6.68 9.06 -16.00
N SER A 604 7.14 8.22 -16.92
CA SER A 604 7.20 8.53 -18.36
C SER A 604 6.52 7.44 -19.19
N GLY A 605 5.84 7.83 -20.27
CA GLY A 605 5.06 6.92 -21.12
C GLY A 605 5.94 6.30 -22.19
N ILE A 606 5.86 6.83 -23.41
CA ILE A 606 6.61 6.38 -24.58
C ILE A 606 7.68 7.41 -24.93
N ILE A 607 8.95 6.99 -24.93
CA ILE A 607 10.10 7.83 -25.25
C ILE A 607 10.84 7.22 -26.44
N VAL A 608 10.98 8.00 -27.51
CA VAL A 608 11.80 7.72 -28.69
C VAL A 608 12.80 8.85 -28.84
N ARG A 609 14.09 8.59 -28.65
CA ARG A 609 15.13 9.64 -28.66
C ARG A 609 16.33 9.25 -29.50
N GLU A 610 16.98 10.28 -30.05
CA GLU A 610 18.24 10.14 -30.79
C GLU A 610 18.13 9.16 -31.97
N THR A 611 16.93 9.00 -32.52
CA THR A 611 16.70 8.22 -33.73
C THR A 611 17.11 9.06 -34.95
N ALA A 612 17.65 8.40 -35.97
CA ALA A 612 17.97 9.01 -37.27
C ALA A 612 17.49 8.06 -38.37
N GLU A 613 16.89 8.61 -39.43
CA GLU A 613 16.43 7.84 -40.60
C GLU A 613 15.39 6.75 -40.25
N SER A 614 14.63 6.90 -39.15
CA SER A 614 13.74 5.85 -38.63
C SER A 614 12.27 6.26 -38.64
N ASP A 615 11.44 5.57 -39.41
CA ASP A 615 9.98 5.81 -39.40
C ASP A 615 9.38 5.43 -38.04
N VAL A 616 8.58 6.32 -37.46
CA VAL A 616 7.98 6.14 -36.12
C VAL A 616 6.48 6.23 -36.20
N THR A 617 5.78 5.16 -35.82
CA THR A 617 4.32 5.12 -35.70
C THR A 617 3.89 4.81 -34.28
N ILE A 618 3.22 5.74 -33.62
CA ILE A 618 2.65 5.59 -32.27
C ILE A 618 1.13 5.72 -32.37
N PHE A 619 0.40 4.61 -32.25
CA PHE A 619 -1.02 4.54 -32.60
C PHE A 619 -1.91 3.88 -31.54
N GLN A 620 -3.02 4.51 -31.19
CA GLN A 620 -4.04 3.94 -30.30
C GLN A 620 -3.51 3.41 -28.96
N ASN A 621 -2.51 4.07 -28.37
CA ASN A 621 -2.04 3.76 -27.01
C ASN A 621 -2.88 4.51 -25.97
N GLU A 622 -3.04 3.91 -24.79
CA GLU A 622 -3.68 4.53 -23.63
C GLU A 622 -2.61 4.77 -22.55
N ILE A 623 -2.36 6.04 -22.23
CA ILE A 623 -1.32 6.48 -21.30
C ILE A 623 -1.99 7.28 -20.18
N ASN A 624 -1.95 6.76 -18.95
CA ASN A 624 -2.54 7.39 -17.78
C ASN A 624 -1.55 7.36 -16.61
N GLN A 625 -0.93 8.49 -16.29
CA GLN A 625 0.21 8.55 -15.36
C GLN A 625 -0.17 8.90 -13.92
N ASP A 626 -1.24 8.27 -13.40
CA ASP A 626 -1.70 8.45 -12.02
C ASP A 626 -0.70 7.81 -11.03
N MET A 627 0.28 8.60 -10.58
CA MET A 627 1.38 8.11 -9.73
C MET A 627 1.06 8.24 -8.22
N LEU A 628 0.52 9.39 -7.78
CA LEU A 628 0.06 9.75 -6.43
C LEU A 628 -0.76 11.07 -6.51
N PRO A 629 -1.58 11.44 -5.50
CA PRO A 629 -2.29 12.72 -5.48
C PRO A 629 -1.31 13.91 -5.59
N GLY A 630 -1.38 14.68 -6.67
CA GLY A 630 -0.57 15.89 -6.89
C GLY A 630 0.74 15.67 -7.66
N THR A 631 1.14 14.43 -7.95
CA THR A 631 2.29 14.14 -8.83
C THR A 631 1.81 13.83 -10.24
N TYR A 632 2.42 14.48 -11.24
CA TYR A 632 2.18 14.19 -12.65
C TYR A 632 3.36 13.42 -13.20
N GLY A 633 3.10 12.44 -14.06
CA GLY A 633 4.18 11.92 -14.90
C GLY A 633 4.73 13.02 -15.81
N THR A 634 6.01 12.92 -16.16
CA THR A 634 6.77 13.97 -16.84
C THR A 634 6.32 14.16 -18.29
N GLU A 635 6.15 13.05 -19.02
CA GLU A 635 5.93 13.04 -20.47
C GLU A 635 5.06 11.82 -20.86
N GLY A 636 3.98 12.06 -21.62
CA GLY A 636 3.15 11.02 -22.20
C GLY A 636 3.85 10.35 -23.38
N ILE A 637 4.05 11.11 -24.46
CA ILE A 637 4.81 10.69 -25.64
C ILE A 637 5.91 11.72 -25.91
N ASN A 638 7.16 11.30 -26.04
CA ASN A 638 8.27 12.14 -26.47
C ASN A 638 9.01 11.49 -27.63
N VAL A 639 9.01 12.17 -28.77
CA VAL A 639 9.82 11.82 -29.94
C VAL A 639 10.85 12.92 -30.17
N SER A 640 12.13 12.56 -30.15
CA SER A 640 13.25 13.46 -30.39
C SER A 640 14.20 12.87 -31.43
N GLN A 641 14.41 13.57 -32.54
CA GLN A 641 15.24 13.11 -33.65
C GLN A 641 16.61 13.83 -33.65
N LEU A 642 17.57 13.26 -34.40
CA LEU A 642 18.82 13.94 -34.75
C LEU A 642 18.58 14.97 -35.88
N VAL A 643 19.21 16.14 -35.78
CA VAL A 643 18.99 17.29 -36.67
C VAL A 643 19.37 16.98 -38.14
N GLY A 644 18.51 17.37 -39.08
CA GLY A 644 18.86 17.48 -40.51
C GLY A 644 18.43 16.32 -41.43
N VAL A 645 17.65 15.35 -40.94
CA VAL A 645 17.23 14.18 -41.72
C VAL A 645 15.70 14.11 -41.82
N PRO A 646 15.11 14.06 -43.03
CA PRO A 646 13.67 13.92 -43.20
C PRO A 646 13.19 12.51 -42.82
N VAL A 647 12.24 12.42 -41.90
CA VAL A 647 11.75 11.14 -41.32
C VAL A 647 10.26 11.24 -41.02
N ALA A 648 9.46 10.22 -41.34
CA ALA A 648 8.03 10.25 -41.04
C ALA A 648 7.75 9.84 -39.58
N VAL A 649 7.23 10.77 -38.79
CA VAL A 649 6.72 10.49 -37.43
C VAL A 649 5.21 10.64 -37.43
N THR A 650 4.47 9.59 -37.11
CA THR A 650 3.00 9.61 -37.02
C THR A 650 2.58 9.24 -35.60
N ILE A 651 1.87 10.16 -34.93
CA ILE A 651 1.30 9.97 -33.60
C ILE A 651 -0.22 10.14 -33.72
N SER A 652 -0.96 9.03 -33.68
CA SER A 652 -2.38 9.05 -34.01
C SER A 652 -3.29 8.24 -33.08
N GLY A 653 -4.47 8.76 -32.76
CA GLY A 653 -5.50 8.00 -32.02
C GLY A 653 -5.16 7.68 -30.56
N ASN A 654 -4.14 8.31 -29.96
CA ASN A 654 -3.71 8.00 -28.60
C ASN A 654 -4.56 8.73 -27.56
N LEU A 655 -4.75 8.11 -26.40
CA LEU A 655 -5.45 8.65 -25.25
C LEU A 655 -4.45 8.91 -24.12
N ILE A 656 -4.26 10.16 -23.73
CA ILE A 656 -3.22 10.59 -22.79
C ILE A 656 -3.86 11.36 -21.63
N ARG A 657 -3.63 10.91 -20.39
CA ARG A 657 -4.22 11.49 -19.18
C ARG A 657 -3.18 11.72 -18.09
N LYS A 658 -3.40 12.75 -17.28
CA LYS A 658 -2.65 13.03 -16.03
C LYS A 658 -1.12 13.17 -16.22
N VAL A 659 -0.70 13.74 -17.34
CA VAL A 659 0.72 14.00 -17.65
C VAL A 659 1.05 15.49 -17.56
N ARG A 660 2.33 15.82 -17.36
CA ARG A 660 2.80 17.21 -17.44
C ARG A 660 2.94 17.69 -18.89
N ARG A 661 3.44 16.83 -19.77
CA ARG A 661 3.57 17.07 -21.21
C ARG A 661 2.89 15.94 -21.96
N GLY A 662 1.87 16.24 -22.77
CA GLY A 662 1.11 15.26 -23.54
C GLY A 662 1.97 14.60 -24.63
N ILE A 663 2.17 15.33 -25.72
CA ILE A 663 2.99 14.92 -26.86
C ILE A 663 4.11 15.94 -27.03
N VAL A 664 5.35 15.46 -27.16
CA VAL A 664 6.53 16.28 -27.39
C VAL A 664 7.22 15.80 -28.65
N GLY A 665 7.40 16.69 -29.62
CA GLY A 665 8.25 16.51 -30.80
C GLY A 665 9.44 17.47 -30.73
N ASN A 666 10.67 16.96 -30.77
CA ASN A 666 11.88 17.77 -30.83
C ASN A 666 12.70 17.46 -32.08
N ASN A 667 13.11 18.49 -32.82
CA ASN A 667 13.91 18.38 -34.05
C ASN A 667 13.28 17.44 -35.10
N CYS A 668 11.94 17.36 -35.16
CA CYS A 668 11.25 16.48 -36.10
C CYS A 668 10.95 17.19 -37.42
N ASP A 669 11.18 16.53 -38.55
CA ASP A 669 10.68 16.95 -39.86
C ASP A 669 9.42 16.15 -40.19
N ARG A 670 8.36 16.79 -40.71
CA ARG A 670 7.10 16.12 -41.14
C ARG A 670 6.41 15.26 -40.07
N ILE A 671 6.48 15.67 -38.81
CA ILE A 671 5.72 15.03 -37.74
C ILE A 671 4.21 15.25 -37.93
N LEU A 672 3.43 14.17 -37.99
CA LEU A 672 1.97 14.18 -38.03
C LEU A 672 1.42 13.80 -36.65
N VAL A 673 0.71 14.73 -36.02
CA VAL A 673 0.00 14.51 -34.75
C VAL A 673 -1.49 14.66 -35.00
N GLU A 674 -2.22 13.54 -35.01
CA GLU A 674 -3.65 13.58 -35.35
C GLU A 674 -4.56 12.70 -34.48
N GLN A 675 -5.82 13.08 -34.32
CA GLN A 675 -6.84 12.24 -33.65
C GLN A 675 -6.47 11.81 -32.22
N ASN A 676 -5.57 12.52 -31.53
CA ASN A 676 -5.21 12.22 -30.15
C ASN A 676 -6.14 12.94 -29.18
N GLN A 677 -6.42 12.30 -28.04
CA GLN A 677 -7.18 12.87 -26.93
C GLN A 677 -6.24 13.05 -25.73
N ILE A 678 -6.05 14.30 -25.30
CA ILE A 678 -5.16 14.68 -24.20
C ILE A 678 -6.01 15.36 -23.12
N GLU A 679 -6.06 14.75 -21.95
CA GLU A 679 -6.89 15.21 -20.84
C GLU A 679 -6.05 15.59 -19.62
N PHE A 680 -6.28 16.82 -19.16
CA PHE A 680 -5.72 17.34 -17.93
C PHE A 680 -6.78 17.31 -16.82
N PRO A 681 -6.41 16.94 -15.58
CA PRO A 681 -7.33 16.98 -14.46
C PRO A 681 -7.76 18.42 -14.15
N GLN A 682 -8.84 18.57 -13.38
CA GLN A 682 -9.38 19.87 -12.99
C GLN A 682 -8.34 20.74 -12.27
N ASN A 683 -7.64 20.14 -11.31
CA ASN A 683 -6.55 20.79 -10.59
C ASN A 683 -5.26 20.53 -11.35
N ILE A 684 -4.67 21.59 -11.90
CA ILE A 684 -3.42 21.53 -12.68
C ILE A 684 -2.17 21.88 -11.85
N GLY A 685 -2.26 22.21 -10.56
CA GLY A 685 -1.09 22.55 -9.74
C GLY A 685 -0.28 23.76 -10.26
N GLY A 686 0.93 23.97 -9.74
CA GLY A 686 1.77 25.15 -10.06
C GLY A 686 2.76 25.00 -11.23
N ALA A 687 3.10 23.76 -11.63
CA ALA A 687 4.06 23.54 -12.71
C ALA A 687 3.40 23.65 -14.09
N VAL A 688 4.08 24.33 -15.03
CA VAL A 688 3.64 24.50 -16.42
C VAL A 688 3.42 23.15 -17.11
N LYS A 689 2.29 23.06 -17.82
CA LYS A 689 1.82 21.91 -18.57
C LYS A 689 1.60 22.23 -20.04
N TYR A 690 1.71 21.20 -20.85
CA TYR A 690 1.56 21.31 -22.29
C TYR A 690 0.78 20.12 -22.84
N GLY A 691 -0.24 20.38 -23.68
CA GLY A 691 -0.90 19.34 -24.48
C GLY A 691 0.05 18.79 -25.53
N ILE A 692 0.33 19.59 -26.56
CA ILE A 692 1.26 19.25 -27.65
C ILE A 692 2.38 20.30 -27.67
N ILE A 693 3.63 19.85 -27.73
CA ILE A 693 4.81 20.71 -27.92
C ILE A 693 5.53 20.25 -29.18
N LEU A 694 5.75 21.16 -30.13
CA LEU A 694 6.70 20.96 -31.22
C LEU A 694 7.82 21.98 -31.09
N ASN A 695 9.05 21.50 -30.90
CA ASN A 695 10.23 22.34 -30.71
C ASN A 695 11.28 22.06 -31.80
N ALA A 696 11.72 23.10 -32.49
CA ALA A 696 12.66 23.01 -33.61
C ALA A 696 12.22 22.02 -34.70
N CYS A 697 10.91 21.87 -34.92
CA CYS A 697 10.34 21.00 -35.94
C CYS A 697 10.12 21.77 -37.26
N GLU A 698 10.16 21.06 -38.39
CA GLU A 698 9.85 21.63 -39.72
C GLU A 698 8.70 20.83 -40.37
N ARG A 699 7.78 21.51 -41.08
CA ARG A 699 6.69 20.89 -41.87
C ARG A 699 5.79 19.93 -41.08
N GLY A 700 5.67 20.11 -39.76
CA GLY A 700 4.77 19.31 -38.92
C GLY A 700 3.30 19.61 -39.18
N VAL A 701 2.42 18.65 -38.93
CA VAL A 701 0.96 18.79 -39.04
C VAL A 701 0.32 18.38 -37.73
N VAL A 702 -0.44 19.28 -37.11
CA VAL A 702 -1.21 19.03 -35.89
C VAL A 702 -2.68 19.20 -36.20
N ARG A 703 -3.42 18.09 -36.29
CA ARG A 703 -4.83 18.14 -36.71
C ARG A 703 -5.77 17.20 -35.99
N GLN A 704 -7.05 17.54 -35.89
CA GLN A 704 -8.06 16.63 -35.31
C GLN A 704 -7.71 16.15 -33.90
N ASN A 705 -6.95 16.90 -33.11
CA ASN A 705 -6.67 16.53 -31.72
C ASN A 705 -7.70 17.17 -30.78
N LEU A 706 -8.02 16.47 -29.70
CA LEU A 706 -8.80 16.98 -28.58
C LEU A 706 -7.88 17.20 -27.38
N ILE A 707 -7.78 18.44 -26.92
CA ILE A 707 -6.98 18.81 -25.74
C ILE A 707 -7.90 19.50 -24.75
N VAL A 708 -8.09 18.92 -23.58
CA VAL A 708 -9.10 19.41 -22.63
C VAL A 708 -8.59 19.40 -21.19
N LYS A 709 -8.86 20.49 -20.47
CA LYS A 709 -8.78 20.53 -19.01
C LYS A 709 -10.16 20.23 -18.43
N GLN A 710 -10.25 19.25 -17.55
CA GLN A 710 -11.47 18.95 -16.82
C GLN A 710 -11.89 20.10 -15.89
N GLY A 711 -13.14 20.13 -15.45
CA GLY A 711 -13.68 21.15 -14.56
C GLY A 711 -13.97 22.50 -15.25
N PRO A 712 -13.98 23.63 -14.52
CA PRO A 712 -14.46 24.93 -15.04
C PRO A 712 -13.48 25.56 -16.05
N ALA A 713 -13.94 26.61 -16.73
CA ALA A 713 -13.14 27.42 -17.65
C ALA A 713 -11.87 27.99 -16.99
N ALA A 714 -10.86 28.23 -17.82
CA ALA A 714 -9.57 28.72 -17.34
C ALA A 714 -9.68 30.14 -16.77
N GLN A 715 -9.00 30.33 -15.64
CA GLN A 715 -8.89 31.62 -14.95
C GLN A 715 -7.58 32.34 -15.33
N ASN A 716 -7.49 33.65 -15.06
CA ASN A 716 -6.30 34.47 -15.35
C ASN A 716 -5.01 33.91 -14.74
N SER A 717 -5.08 33.34 -13.53
CA SER A 717 -3.93 32.69 -12.87
C SER A 717 -3.38 31.48 -13.62
N GLN A 718 -4.17 30.90 -14.53
CA GLN A 718 -3.85 29.67 -15.26
C GLN A 718 -3.35 29.92 -16.69
N LYS A 719 -3.34 31.18 -17.15
CA LYS A 719 -3.04 31.56 -18.55
C LYS A 719 -1.70 31.02 -19.07
N ASP A 720 -0.71 30.98 -18.18
CA ASP A 720 0.67 30.49 -18.43
C ASP A 720 0.96 29.12 -17.82
N GLN A 721 -0.05 28.49 -17.20
CA GLN A 721 0.12 27.22 -16.50
C GLN A 721 -0.23 26.01 -17.38
N LEU A 722 -1.09 26.19 -18.38
CA LEU A 722 -1.48 25.12 -19.30
C LEU A 722 -1.61 25.65 -20.73
N PHE A 723 -0.69 25.21 -21.58
CA PHE A 723 -0.70 25.46 -23.02
C PHE A 723 -1.32 24.26 -23.75
N GLY A 724 -2.32 24.48 -24.60
CA GLY A 724 -2.93 23.43 -25.40
C GLY A 724 -1.95 22.90 -26.46
N ILE A 725 -1.68 23.72 -27.48
CA ILE A 725 -0.65 23.48 -28.50
C ILE A 725 0.41 24.57 -28.37
N ASN A 726 1.67 24.18 -28.29
CA ASN A 726 2.80 25.08 -28.14
C ASN A 726 3.86 24.79 -29.21
N ILE A 727 4.13 25.78 -30.05
CA ILE A 727 5.09 25.70 -31.15
C ILE A 727 6.29 26.59 -30.81
N GLU A 728 7.47 25.99 -30.72
CA GLU A 728 8.71 26.68 -30.34
C GLU A 728 9.75 26.49 -31.44
N LEU A 729 10.37 27.58 -31.91
CA LEU A 729 11.49 27.55 -32.86
C LEU A 729 11.24 26.68 -34.11
N SER A 730 9.99 26.46 -34.47
CA SER A 730 9.56 25.56 -35.54
C SER A 730 9.07 26.36 -36.75
N SER A 731 9.14 25.78 -37.95
CA SER A 731 8.76 26.45 -39.19
C SER A 731 7.84 25.61 -40.06
N LYS A 732 6.93 26.28 -40.79
CA LYS A 732 5.96 25.64 -41.72
C LYS A 732 5.08 24.57 -41.05
N VAL A 733 4.80 24.72 -39.75
CA VAL A 733 3.88 23.82 -39.04
C VAL A 733 2.44 24.17 -39.41
N GLN A 734 1.62 23.17 -39.71
CA GLN A 734 0.19 23.32 -39.97
C GLN A 734 -0.61 22.96 -38.72
N ILE A 735 -1.54 23.83 -38.31
CA ILE A 735 -2.39 23.60 -37.13
C ILE A 735 -3.85 23.75 -37.55
N HIS A 736 -4.56 22.63 -37.68
CA HIS A 736 -5.94 22.72 -38.18
C HIS A 736 -6.91 21.68 -37.63
N ASN A 737 -8.19 22.02 -37.52
CA ASN A 737 -9.24 21.10 -37.04
C ASN A 737 -8.99 20.56 -35.62
N ASN A 738 -8.33 21.29 -34.72
CA ASN A 738 -8.17 20.85 -33.33
C ASN A 738 -9.28 21.42 -32.44
N ILE A 739 -9.67 20.67 -31.40
CA ILE A 739 -10.53 21.15 -30.32
C ILE A 739 -9.68 21.33 -29.07
N ILE A 740 -9.60 22.56 -28.57
CA ILE A 740 -8.81 22.90 -27.39
C ILE A 740 -9.74 23.57 -26.39
N ALA A 741 -9.93 22.98 -25.22
CA ALA A 741 -10.94 23.38 -24.28
C ALA A 741 -10.37 23.65 -22.87
N ARG A 742 -10.80 24.76 -22.28
CA ARG A 742 -10.56 25.15 -20.88
C ARG A 742 -9.07 25.22 -20.50
N CYS A 743 -8.19 25.44 -21.45
CA CYS A 743 -6.76 25.64 -21.21
C CYS A 743 -6.45 27.10 -20.86
N GLY A 744 -5.26 27.36 -20.29
CA GLY A 744 -4.78 28.72 -20.10
C GLY A 744 -4.64 29.40 -21.46
N THR A 745 -3.71 28.92 -22.28
CA THR A 745 -3.56 29.38 -23.66
C THR A 745 -3.84 28.21 -24.60
N ALA A 746 -4.75 28.37 -25.54
CA ALA A 746 -5.11 27.28 -26.46
C ALA A 746 -3.97 26.98 -27.43
N ILE A 747 -3.49 27.99 -28.17
CA ILE A 747 -2.37 27.88 -29.10
C ILE A 747 -1.33 28.95 -28.78
N ARG A 748 -0.09 28.54 -28.55
CA ARG A 748 1.05 29.44 -28.35
C ARG A 748 2.09 29.21 -29.44
N ILE A 749 2.60 30.31 -30.00
CA ILE A 749 3.68 30.28 -31.00
C ILE A 749 4.81 31.18 -30.50
N MET A 750 5.98 30.58 -30.40
CA MET A 750 7.19 31.24 -29.91
C MET A 750 8.25 31.28 -31.02
N GLY A 751 8.60 32.49 -31.46
CA GLY A 751 9.60 32.73 -32.48
C GLY A 751 11.02 32.90 -31.92
N ASN A 752 11.96 33.25 -32.80
CA ASN A 752 13.34 33.56 -32.43
C ASN A 752 13.55 35.09 -32.47
N ASN A 753 14.12 35.66 -31.41
CA ASN A 753 14.45 37.09 -31.28
C ASN A 753 15.38 37.65 -32.39
N ALA A 754 15.93 36.78 -33.26
CA ALA A 754 16.88 37.11 -34.33
C ALA A 754 16.25 37.42 -35.71
N GLY A 755 14.96 37.74 -35.80
CA GLY A 755 14.34 38.22 -37.05
C GLY A 755 14.07 37.16 -38.12
N GLY A 756 14.16 35.87 -37.79
CA GLY A 756 13.69 34.78 -38.65
C GLY A 756 12.19 34.53 -38.47
N LEU A 757 11.43 34.57 -39.57
CA LEU A 757 9.99 34.28 -39.62
C LEU A 757 9.71 32.79 -39.28
N ASN A 758 9.68 32.45 -38.00
CA ASN A 758 9.16 31.16 -37.51
C ASN A 758 7.63 31.22 -37.43
N ALA A 759 6.99 31.35 -38.59
CA ALA A 759 5.54 31.30 -38.71
C ALA A 759 5.09 29.84 -38.92
N PRO A 760 4.01 29.40 -38.27
CA PRO A 760 3.22 28.27 -38.78
C PRO A 760 2.87 28.53 -40.25
N ALA A 761 2.80 27.48 -41.05
CA ALA A 761 2.34 27.59 -42.43
C ALA A 761 0.89 28.08 -42.48
N ASP A 762 0.03 27.52 -41.62
CA ASP A 762 -1.36 27.89 -41.45
C ASP A 762 -1.90 27.51 -40.05
N ILE A 763 -2.88 28.28 -39.58
CA ILE A 763 -3.67 28.05 -38.37
C ILE A 763 -5.14 28.25 -38.77
N GLN A 764 -5.85 27.16 -39.04
CA GLN A 764 -7.20 27.24 -39.59
C GLN A 764 -8.15 26.23 -38.95
N CYS A 765 -9.44 26.55 -38.88
CA CYS A 765 -10.48 25.64 -38.42
C CYS A 765 -10.24 25.03 -37.03
N ASN A 766 -9.56 25.71 -36.12
CA ASN A 766 -9.43 25.25 -34.73
C ASN A 766 -10.61 25.78 -33.90
N ARG A 767 -11.18 24.92 -33.05
CA ARG A 767 -12.26 25.24 -32.12
C ARG A 767 -11.68 25.39 -30.72
N MET A 768 -11.70 26.60 -30.20
CA MET A 768 -11.14 26.95 -28.91
C MET A 768 -12.26 27.33 -27.94
N VAL A 769 -12.52 26.47 -26.95
CA VAL A 769 -13.68 26.59 -26.06
C VAL A 769 -13.24 26.95 -24.64
N ASP A 770 -13.76 28.05 -24.08
CA ASP A 770 -13.55 28.45 -22.67
C ASP A 770 -12.06 28.54 -22.23
N ASN A 771 -11.14 28.78 -23.15
CA ASN A 771 -9.72 29.01 -22.81
C ASN A 771 -9.52 30.44 -22.29
N PHE A 772 -8.39 30.74 -21.63
CA PHE A 772 -8.11 32.13 -21.22
C PHE A 772 -7.58 32.97 -22.38
N TYR A 773 -6.64 32.43 -23.16
CA TYR A 773 -6.19 32.95 -24.45
C TYR A 773 -6.50 31.96 -25.57
N GLY A 774 -6.93 32.47 -26.72
CA GLY A 774 -7.03 31.70 -27.96
C GLY A 774 -5.67 31.43 -28.55
N VAL A 775 -5.14 32.44 -29.19
CA VAL A 775 -3.80 32.38 -29.75
C VAL A 775 -2.90 33.36 -28.98
N ARG A 776 -1.66 32.97 -28.73
CA ARG A 776 -0.64 33.84 -28.17
C ARG A 776 0.64 33.79 -28.99
N LEU A 777 1.20 34.96 -29.24
CA LEU A 777 2.37 35.15 -30.07
C LEU A 777 3.52 35.78 -29.27
N ASP A 778 4.57 34.99 -29.08
CA ASP A 778 5.77 35.37 -28.34
C ASP A 778 6.92 35.54 -29.33
N ALA A 779 7.19 36.78 -29.76
CA ALA A 779 8.22 37.10 -30.76
C ALA A 779 8.10 36.29 -32.07
N ALA A 780 6.87 35.96 -32.47
CA ALA A 780 6.57 35.19 -33.68
C ALA A 780 5.80 36.04 -34.71
N GLY A 781 6.14 35.87 -35.99
CA GLY A 781 5.30 36.32 -37.09
C GLY A 781 4.28 35.25 -37.46
N ILE A 782 3.13 35.66 -37.97
CA ILE A 782 2.09 34.79 -38.51
C ILE A 782 1.78 35.33 -39.91
N GLY A 783 1.73 34.47 -40.94
CA GLY A 783 1.25 34.89 -42.27
C GLY A 783 -0.22 35.30 -42.22
N SER A 784 -0.80 35.77 -43.33
CA SER A 784 -2.26 35.94 -43.43
C SER A 784 -2.97 34.61 -43.11
N GLN A 785 -3.99 34.66 -42.25
CA GLN A 785 -4.75 33.49 -41.84
C GLN A 785 -6.23 33.73 -42.11
N GLY A 786 -6.81 32.94 -43.00
CA GLY A 786 -8.19 33.09 -43.44
C GLY A 786 -8.35 34.01 -44.65
N ASP A 787 -9.61 34.17 -45.06
CA ASP A 787 -10.08 34.97 -46.18
C ASP A 787 -11.48 35.51 -45.80
N GLU A 788 -11.80 36.75 -46.18
CA GLU A 788 -13.13 37.36 -45.97
C GLU A 788 -14.24 36.49 -46.58
N GLU A 789 -13.95 35.80 -47.69
CA GLU A 789 -14.94 35.08 -48.51
C GLU A 789 -14.92 33.54 -48.35
N LEU A 790 -13.85 32.94 -47.78
CA LEU A 790 -13.67 31.48 -47.68
C LEU A 790 -13.38 31.04 -46.23
N PRO A 791 -14.31 30.40 -45.51
CA PRO A 791 -14.13 30.21 -44.07
C PRO A 791 -13.24 29.00 -43.78
N SER A 792 -11.96 29.32 -43.64
CA SER A 792 -10.94 28.54 -42.94
C SER A 792 -10.75 29.03 -41.50
N ASP A 793 -11.67 29.84 -40.99
CA ASP A 793 -11.50 30.61 -39.76
C ASP A 793 -11.48 29.74 -38.50
N ASN A 794 -10.70 30.19 -37.52
CA ASN A 794 -10.72 29.61 -36.17
C ASN A 794 -11.97 30.11 -35.42
N ARG A 795 -12.57 29.24 -34.60
CA ARG A 795 -13.74 29.57 -33.78
C ARG A 795 -13.37 29.67 -32.31
N TRP A 796 -13.81 30.74 -31.66
CA TRP A 796 -13.71 30.93 -30.22
C TRP A 796 -15.09 30.85 -29.58
N GLU A 797 -15.25 29.97 -28.59
CA GLU A 797 -16.54 29.72 -27.93
C GLU A 797 -16.48 29.95 -26.42
N ILE A 798 -17.46 30.70 -25.89
CA ILE A 798 -17.60 30.97 -24.47
C ILE A 798 -18.90 30.33 -23.97
N LEU A 799 -18.81 29.14 -23.37
CA LEU A 799 -19.99 28.36 -22.95
C LEU A 799 -20.37 28.61 -21.48
N THR A 800 -19.44 29.08 -20.66
CA THR A 800 -19.60 29.14 -19.19
C THR A 800 -19.82 30.55 -18.63
N GLY A 801 -20.09 31.55 -19.49
CA GLY A 801 -20.26 32.95 -19.07
C GLY A 801 -18.97 33.59 -18.55
N ASN A 802 -17.81 33.05 -18.95
CA ASN A 802 -16.50 33.58 -18.59
C ASN A 802 -16.26 34.91 -19.33
N ASN A 803 -15.98 36.01 -18.62
CA ASN A 803 -15.73 37.33 -19.20
C ASN A 803 -14.34 37.47 -19.85
N ASN A 804 -13.60 36.37 -20.02
CA ASN A 804 -12.26 36.40 -20.63
C ASN A 804 -12.41 36.48 -22.15
N THR A 805 -12.26 37.69 -22.70
CA THR A 805 -12.44 38.01 -24.12
C THR A 805 -11.14 38.00 -24.92
N ASN A 806 -10.04 37.46 -24.37
CA ASN A 806 -8.72 37.60 -24.99
C ASN A 806 -8.51 36.53 -26.08
N ILE A 807 -8.86 36.91 -27.31
CA ILE A 807 -8.66 36.06 -28.49
C ILE A 807 -7.17 35.96 -28.85
N LEU A 808 -6.42 37.07 -28.70
CA LEU A 808 -5.02 37.18 -29.13
C LEU A 808 -4.18 37.99 -28.11
N ASP A 809 -2.95 37.54 -27.82
CA ASP A 809 -1.97 38.26 -26.98
C ASP A 809 -0.59 38.34 -27.66
N TYR A 810 0.11 39.46 -27.44
CA TYR A 810 1.42 39.78 -28.04
C TYR A 810 2.42 40.21 -26.96
N VAL A 811 3.53 39.49 -26.83
CA VAL A 811 4.57 39.83 -25.85
C VAL A 811 5.64 40.78 -26.42
N THR A 812 5.74 40.93 -27.75
CA THR A 812 6.69 41.84 -28.42
C THR A 812 6.15 42.32 -29.77
N THR A 813 6.33 43.61 -30.11
CA THR A 813 5.83 44.22 -31.36
C THR A 813 6.57 43.72 -32.59
N TYR A 814 5.93 42.87 -33.41
CA TYR A 814 6.30 42.64 -34.80
C TYR A 814 5.14 43.12 -35.70
N ASN A 815 5.41 44.14 -36.51
CA ASN A 815 4.48 44.65 -37.52
C ASN A 815 4.55 43.76 -38.77
N SER A 816 3.58 42.88 -38.95
CA SER A 816 3.21 42.41 -40.29
C SER A 816 1.72 42.67 -40.49
N SER A 817 1.37 43.24 -41.64
CA SER A 817 0.00 43.50 -42.10
C SER A 817 -0.71 42.20 -42.48
N SER A 818 -0.76 41.25 -41.55
CA SER A 818 -1.37 39.93 -41.77
C SER A 818 -2.84 40.02 -41.39
N GLU A 819 -3.73 39.74 -42.34
CA GLU A 819 -5.17 39.69 -42.07
C GLU A 819 -5.50 38.40 -41.30
N TRP A 820 -6.25 38.56 -40.21
CA TRP A 820 -6.72 37.48 -39.34
C TRP A 820 -8.23 37.55 -39.18
N TRP A 821 -8.88 36.45 -39.51
CA TRP A 821 -10.33 36.30 -39.42
C TRP A 821 -10.70 35.32 -38.29
N VAL A 822 -11.60 35.74 -37.41
CA VAL A 822 -12.12 34.94 -36.29
C VAL A 822 -13.63 34.98 -36.30
N ARG A 823 -14.32 33.89 -35.92
CA ARG A 823 -15.78 33.88 -35.78
C ARG A 823 -16.23 33.78 -34.33
N ASP A 824 -17.26 34.56 -34.00
CA ASP A 824 -17.93 34.51 -32.70
C ASP A 824 -18.87 33.29 -32.58
N ASP A 825 -19.54 33.16 -31.43
CA ASP A 825 -20.50 32.07 -31.16
C ASP A 825 -21.65 32.00 -32.18
N SER A 826 -21.96 33.11 -32.86
CA SER A 826 -22.98 33.23 -33.89
C SER A 826 -22.47 33.00 -35.33
N GLY A 827 -21.19 32.69 -35.51
CA GLY A 827 -20.58 32.37 -36.82
C GLY A 827 -20.23 33.60 -37.67
N ARG A 828 -20.29 34.82 -37.11
CA ARG A 828 -20.01 36.06 -37.84
C ARG A 828 -18.49 36.30 -37.93
N PRO A 829 -17.93 36.59 -39.12
CA PRO A 829 -16.52 36.87 -39.28
C PRO A 829 -16.16 38.23 -38.67
N TRP A 830 -15.05 38.29 -37.96
CA TRP A 830 -14.51 39.47 -37.32
C TRP A 830 -13.06 39.67 -37.72
N TRP A 831 -12.72 40.91 -38.12
CA TRP A 831 -11.37 41.31 -38.50
C TRP A 831 -10.61 41.87 -37.30
N LEU A 832 -9.49 41.24 -36.93
CA LEU A 832 -8.55 41.81 -35.96
C LEU A 832 -7.60 42.77 -36.67
N ASN A 833 -7.89 44.08 -36.59
CA ASN A 833 -6.89 45.08 -36.95
C ASN A 833 -5.80 45.10 -35.85
N THR A 834 -4.53 45.14 -36.26
CA THR A 834 -3.31 44.84 -35.47
C THR A 834 -2.97 45.78 -34.31
N TYR A 835 -3.93 46.57 -33.83
CA TYR A 835 -3.76 47.49 -32.73
C TYR A 835 -5.04 47.43 -31.90
N PHE A 836 -5.08 46.69 -30.78
CA PHE A 836 -5.79 47.02 -29.53
C PHE A 836 -5.70 45.82 -28.56
N PRO A 837 -4.98 45.94 -27.43
CA PRO A 837 -4.77 44.82 -26.50
C PRO A 837 -5.93 44.53 -25.54
N ASN A 838 -7.09 45.19 -25.68
CA ASN A 838 -8.29 44.94 -24.85
C ASN A 838 -9.53 45.58 -25.51
N MET A 839 -10.50 44.81 -26.01
CA MET A 839 -11.87 45.31 -26.24
C MET A 839 -12.92 44.30 -25.75
N PRO A 840 -13.97 44.76 -25.05
CA PRO A 840 -15.21 44.00 -24.85
C PRO A 840 -16.01 43.90 -26.17
N LEU A 841 -16.72 42.78 -26.31
CA LEU A 841 -17.51 42.28 -27.46
C LEU A 841 -18.71 43.17 -27.91
N ASN A 842 -18.54 44.49 -28.12
CA ASN A 842 -19.69 45.40 -28.28
C ASN A 842 -19.83 46.17 -29.61
N SER A 843 -19.16 45.81 -30.70
CA SER A 843 -19.56 46.34 -32.02
C SER A 843 -19.13 45.44 -33.19
N VAL A 844 -20.09 44.71 -33.77
CA VAL A 844 -19.89 43.93 -35.00
C VAL A 844 -20.97 44.30 -36.01
N VAL A 845 -20.53 44.66 -37.22
CA VAL A 845 -21.35 44.85 -38.42
C VAL A 845 -21.70 43.47 -38.99
N SER A 846 -22.96 43.26 -39.36
CA SER A 846 -23.49 41.97 -39.79
C SER A 846 -23.27 41.68 -41.28
N ASP A 847 -22.63 40.56 -41.60
CA ASP A 847 -22.85 39.82 -42.86
C ASP A 847 -23.04 38.33 -42.52
N THR A 848 -24.13 37.74 -43.02
CA THR A 848 -24.65 36.41 -42.65
C THR A 848 -24.56 35.40 -43.81
N SER A 849 -23.76 35.67 -44.84
CA SER A 849 -23.86 34.95 -46.12
C SER A 849 -22.82 33.84 -46.39
N ILE A 850 -21.91 33.52 -45.46
CA ILE A 850 -20.75 32.65 -45.76
C ILE A 850 -20.81 31.32 -44.98
N THR A 851 -20.97 30.20 -45.69
CA THR A 851 -20.96 28.82 -45.16
C THR A 851 -19.53 28.29 -44.96
N SER A 852 -19.19 27.75 -43.79
CA SER A 852 -17.81 27.35 -43.46
C SER A 852 -17.30 26.11 -44.19
N GLN A 853 -16.10 26.18 -44.78
CA GLN A 853 -15.38 25.03 -45.37
C GLN A 853 -14.71 24.13 -44.32
N CYS A 854 -14.65 24.57 -43.06
CA CYS A 854 -14.18 23.75 -41.96
C CYS A 854 -15.07 22.51 -41.76
N SER A 855 -14.63 21.38 -42.29
CA SER A 855 -15.16 20.07 -41.90
C SER A 855 -14.60 19.74 -40.51
N TYR A 856 -15.29 20.23 -39.50
CA TYR A 856 -15.19 19.66 -38.15
C TYR A 856 -15.85 18.28 -38.22
N ASP A 857 -15.20 17.29 -38.85
CA ASP A 857 -15.64 15.90 -38.76
C ASP A 857 -15.29 15.37 -37.37
N PHE A 858 -16.17 15.82 -36.51
CA PHE A 858 -16.29 15.61 -35.12
C PHE A 858 -17.80 15.67 -34.92
N SER A 859 -18.56 14.83 -35.65
CA SER A 859 -20.03 14.86 -35.77
C SER A 859 -20.81 14.84 -34.45
N THR A 860 -20.14 14.73 -33.29
CA THR A 860 -20.77 14.56 -31.98
C THR A 860 -20.45 15.68 -30.98
N PRO A 861 -21.45 16.19 -30.23
CA PRO A 861 -21.23 17.26 -29.25
C PRO A 861 -20.08 16.93 -28.29
N LEU A 862 -19.27 17.92 -27.90
CA LEU A 862 -18.11 17.73 -27.01
C LEU A 862 -18.51 16.99 -25.71
N ASN A 863 -19.70 17.30 -25.17
CA ASN A 863 -20.28 16.63 -24.00
C ASN A 863 -20.58 15.15 -24.26
N ARG A 864 -21.00 14.78 -25.48
CA ARG A 864 -21.26 13.38 -25.90
C ARG A 864 -19.97 12.55 -25.95
N ARG A 865 -18.84 13.13 -26.33
CA ARG A 865 -17.55 12.41 -26.44
C ARG A 865 -16.72 12.37 -25.16
N VAL A 866 -16.67 13.47 -24.42
CA VAL A 866 -15.72 13.64 -23.29
C VAL A 866 -16.39 13.38 -21.94
N GLU A 867 -17.62 13.82 -21.76
CA GLU A 867 -18.30 13.73 -20.46
C GLU A 867 -19.21 12.49 -20.40
N TYR A 868 -20.15 12.34 -21.34
CA TYR A 868 -21.10 11.22 -21.37
C TYR A 868 -20.49 9.93 -21.95
N GLY A 869 -19.61 10.06 -22.95
CA GLY A 869 -18.98 8.94 -23.63
C GLY A 869 -18.04 8.13 -22.74
N ASP A 870 -17.40 8.76 -21.75
CA ASP A 870 -16.54 8.06 -20.78
C ASP A 870 -17.35 7.34 -19.69
N ILE A 871 -18.48 7.92 -19.28
CA ILE A 871 -19.45 7.30 -18.35
C ILE A 871 -20.09 6.05 -18.99
N ILE A 872 -20.53 6.14 -20.25
CA ILE A 872 -21.21 5.03 -20.95
C ILE A 872 -20.28 3.87 -21.30
N ARG A 873 -18.99 4.15 -21.55
CA ARG A 873 -17.98 3.12 -21.84
C ARG A 873 -17.36 2.49 -20.59
N ASN A 874 -17.84 2.82 -19.39
CA ASN A 874 -17.28 2.36 -18.09
C ASN A 874 -15.76 2.63 -17.96
N ARG A 875 -15.23 3.72 -18.56
CA ARG A 875 -13.80 4.08 -18.44
C ARG A 875 -13.61 5.11 -17.33
N ASN A 876 -13.68 4.69 -16.07
CA ASN A 876 -13.51 5.59 -14.92
C ASN A 876 -12.07 6.12 -14.84
N SER A 877 -11.89 7.43 -15.05
CA SER A 877 -10.64 8.18 -14.81
C SER A 877 -10.58 8.79 -13.40
N TYR A 878 -11.39 8.29 -12.47
CA TYR A 878 -11.31 8.62 -11.04
C TYR A 878 -10.91 7.35 -10.30
N SER A 879 -9.82 7.45 -9.54
CA SER A 879 -9.18 6.40 -8.77
C SER A 879 -10.19 5.50 -8.04
N LEU A 880 -9.96 4.19 -8.15
CA LEU A 880 -10.69 3.06 -7.58
C LEU A 880 -10.72 2.98 -6.04
N GLU A 881 -10.69 4.12 -5.33
CA GLU A 881 -10.68 4.11 -3.87
C GLU A 881 -11.88 4.82 -3.20
N TYR A 882 -12.73 5.56 -3.92
CA TYR A 882 -13.88 6.24 -3.30
C TYR A 882 -15.10 6.44 -4.23
N ILE A 883 -15.50 5.42 -5.00
CA ILE A 883 -16.80 5.46 -5.69
C ILE A 883 -17.63 4.25 -5.23
N ASN A 884 -18.50 4.50 -4.25
CA ASN A 884 -19.62 3.64 -3.90
C ASN A 884 -20.42 3.30 -5.18
N PRO A 885 -20.84 2.05 -5.43
CA PRO A 885 -21.73 1.67 -6.54
C PRO A 885 -22.91 2.62 -6.76
N ALA A 886 -23.41 3.27 -5.70
CA ALA A 886 -24.45 4.29 -5.75
C ALA A 886 -24.08 5.55 -6.57
N ASN A 887 -22.81 5.96 -6.64
CA ASN A 887 -22.39 7.15 -7.39
C ASN A 887 -22.25 6.86 -8.89
N ASP A 888 -21.69 5.70 -9.27
CA ASP A 888 -21.65 5.23 -10.66
C ASP A 888 -23.06 5.11 -11.25
N TYR A 889 -23.98 4.59 -10.43
CA TYR A 889 -25.40 4.55 -10.73
C TYR A 889 -26.02 5.94 -10.95
N GLN A 890 -25.74 6.93 -10.08
CA GLN A 890 -26.28 8.29 -10.21
C GLN A 890 -25.78 9.00 -11.47
N PHE A 891 -24.51 8.83 -11.85
CA PHE A 891 -23.97 9.41 -13.09
C PHE A 891 -24.58 8.76 -14.34
N LYS A 892 -24.73 7.43 -14.36
CA LYS A 892 -25.43 6.74 -15.45
C LYS A 892 -26.89 7.16 -15.56
N TRP A 893 -27.58 7.32 -14.42
CA TRP A 893 -28.96 7.81 -14.41
C TRP A 893 -29.10 9.25 -14.93
N GLN A 894 -28.17 10.15 -14.58
CA GLN A 894 -28.14 11.50 -15.14
C GLN A 894 -27.92 11.49 -16.66
N VAL A 895 -26.97 10.69 -17.16
CA VAL A 895 -26.73 10.55 -18.61
C VAL A 895 -27.95 9.99 -19.32
N PHE A 896 -28.63 9.00 -18.73
CA PHE A 896 -29.88 8.47 -19.25
C PHE A 896 -30.98 9.54 -19.31
N ASN A 897 -31.12 10.36 -18.27
CA ASN A 897 -32.06 11.48 -18.25
C ASN A 897 -31.79 12.50 -19.37
N TYR A 898 -30.53 12.81 -19.69
CA TYR A 898 -30.23 13.69 -20.81
C TYR A 898 -30.63 13.07 -22.16
N ILE A 899 -30.38 11.76 -22.36
CA ILE A 899 -30.74 11.04 -23.60
C ILE A 899 -32.26 10.99 -23.82
N ILE A 900 -33.06 10.80 -22.76
CA ILE A 900 -34.53 10.76 -22.90
C ILE A 900 -35.15 12.15 -23.13
N HIS A 901 -34.46 13.23 -22.74
CA HIS A 901 -34.89 14.60 -22.99
C HIS A 901 -34.49 15.10 -24.39
N ASP A 902 -33.41 14.58 -24.96
CA ASP A 902 -32.95 14.91 -26.31
C ASP A 902 -32.48 13.65 -27.06
N SER A 903 -33.36 13.12 -27.91
CA SER A 903 -33.14 11.87 -28.65
C SER A 903 -32.09 11.98 -29.76
N SER A 904 -31.60 13.17 -30.08
CA SER A 904 -30.53 13.35 -31.08
C SER A 904 -29.21 12.67 -30.66
N TYR A 905 -28.97 12.52 -29.35
CA TYR A 905 -27.78 11.87 -28.77
C TYR A 905 -27.58 10.40 -29.16
N LEU A 906 -28.62 9.73 -29.65
CA LEU A 906 -28.60 8.32 -30.03
C LEU A 906 -28.12 8.06 -31.45
N ASN A 907 -28.15 9.05 -32.34
CA ASN A 907 -27.92 8.83 -33.76
C ASN A 907 -27.22 10.01 -34.44
N PHE A 908 -25.89 10.01 -34.34
CA PHE A 908 -25.01 11.03 -34.92
C PHE A 908 -24.07 10.51 -36.03
N GLY A 909 -24.20 9.24 -36.41
CA GLY A 909 -23.40 8.56 -37.42
C GLY A 909 -21.98 8.16 -37.00
N ASP A 910 -21.69 8.01 -35.70
CA ASP A 910 -20.34 7.67 -35.18
C ASP A 910 -20.27 6.33 -34.43
N THR A 911 -19.05 5.86 -34.13
CA THR A 911 -18.82 4.58 -33.43
C THR A 911 -19.34 4.57 -31.98
N LEU A 912 -19.70 5.73 -31.41
CA LEU A 912 -20.32 5.80 -30.09
C LEU A 912 -21.84 5.62 -30.16
N ASP A 913 -22.49 5.71 -31.32
CA ASP A 913 -23.95 5.52 -31.45
C ASP A 913 -24.38 4.13 -31.00
N ILE A 914 -23.59 3.10 -31.33
CA ILE A 914 -23.86 1.73 -30.86
C ILE A 914 -23.79 1.65 -29.32
N HIS A 915 -22.89 2.42 -28.71
CA HIS A 915 -22.73 2.46 -27.26
C HIS A 915 -23.83 3.27 -26.57
N PHE A 916 -24.23 4.41 -27.13
CA PHE A 916 -25.33 5.23 -26.62
C PHE A 916 -26.69 4.54 -26.81
N THR A 917 -26.90 3.88 -27.95
CA THR A 917 -28.11 3.09 -28.24
C THR A 917 -28.17 1.86 -27.35
N ALA A 918 -27.09 1.09 -27.27
CA ALA A 918 -27.03 -0.06 -26.36
C ALA A 918 -27.18 0.37 -24.89
N PHE A 919 -26.58 1.49 -24.47
CA PHE A 919 -26.77 2.03 -23.14
C PHE A 919 -28.21 2.44 -22.89
N ALA A 920 -28.84 3.19 -23.79
CA ALA A 920 -30.22 3.64 -23.61
C ALA A 920 -31.21 2.46 -23.61
N ASP A 921 -31.04 1.48 -24.49
CA ASP A 921 -31.93 0.32 -24.58
C ASP A 921 -31.73 -0.65 -23.41
N THR A 922 -30.48 -0.87 -23.00
CA THR A 922 -30.17 -1.64 -21.79
C THR A 922 -30.68 -0.91 -20.54
N PHE A 923 -30.42 0.39 -20.39
CA PHE A 923 -30.81 1.15 -19.21
C PHE A 923 -32.34 1.32 -19.11
N LYS A 924 -33.06 1.50 -20.24
CA LYS A 924 -34.55 1.50 -20.28
C LYS A 924 -35.18 0.24 -19.70
N THR A 925 -34.53 -0.91 -19.88
CA THR A 925 -35.04 -2.21 -19.42
C THR A 925 -34.59 -2.54 -18.00
N THR A 926 -33.70 -1.75 -17.41
CA THR A 926 -33.38 -1.86 -15.98
C THR A 926 -34.51 -1.27 -15.13
N VAL A 927 -34.66 -1.80 -13.91
CA VAL A 927 -35.61 -1.30 -12.91
C VAL A 927 -35.40 0.21 -12.66
N ALA A 928 -34.16 0.68 -12.70
CA ALA A 928 -33.76 2.08 -12.58
C ALA A 928 -34.26 2.99 -13.71
N GLY A 929 -34.14 2.54 -14.97
CA GLY A 929 -34.66 3.29 -16.13
C GLY A 929 -36.18 3.38 -16.12
N MET A 930 -36.86 2.30 -15.70
CA MET A 930 -38.31 2.31 -15.50
C MET A 930 -38.73 3.30 -14.40
N ILE A 931 -37.99 3.36 -13.28
CA ILE A 931 -38.19 4.33 -12.19
C ILE A 931 -37.96 5.78 -12.65
N GLY A 932 -36.98 6.02 -13.54
CA GLY A 932 -36.78 7.33 -14.16
C GLY A 932 -38.02 7.84 -14.89
N ASN A 933 -38.66 6.97 -15.70
CA ASN A 933 -39.92 7.30 -16.37
C ASN A 933 -41.07 7.52 -15.39
N ILE A 934 -41.21 6.66 -14.37
CA ILE A 934 -42.25 6.79 -13.32
C ILE A 934 -42.16 8.15 -12.62
N ASN A 935 -40.95 8.57 -12.22
CA ASN A 935 -40.73 9.86 -11.58
C ASN A 935 -41.11 11.05 -12.48
N GLU A 936 -40.83 11.00 -13.78
CA GLU A 936 -41.20 12.07 -14.71
C GLU A 936 -42.72 12.16 -14.89
N TYR A 937 -43.43 11.03 -14.94
CA TYR A 937 -44.89 11.01 -14.98
C TYR A 937 -45.51 11.55 -13.69
N LEU A 938 -45.01 11.13 -12.52
CA LEU A 938 -45.44 11.65 -11.22
C LEU A 938 -45.17 13.16 -11.10
N ARG A 939 -44.02 13.66 -11.60
CA ARG A 939 -43.69 15.10 -11.63
C ARG A 939 -44.67 15.91 -12.46
N ARG A 940 -45.16 15.35 -13.58
CA ARG A 940 -46.17 15.97 -14.45
C ARG A 940 -47.60 15.79 -13.93
N GLY A 941 -47.79 15.08 -12.82
CA GLY A 941 -49.11 14.74 -12.28
C GLY A 941 -49.85 13.65 -13.05
N ASP A 942 -49.16 12.93 -13.96
CA ASP A 942 -49.73 11.85 -14.78
C ASP A 942 -49.65 10.51 -14.02
N THR A 943 -50.52 10.36 -13.03
CA THR A 943 -50.55 9.15 -12.18
C THR A 943 -50.93 7.88 -12.94
N LEU A 944 -51.66 7.99 -14.06
CA LEU A 944 -52.07 6.86 -14.88
C LEU A 944 -50.87 6.23 -15.61
N GLN A 945 -50.01 7.06 -16.22
CA GLN A 945 -48.80 6.55 -16.87
C GLN A 945 -47.79 6.04 -15.85
N ALA A 946 -47.64 6.73 -14.70
CA ALA A 946 -46.82 6.24 -13.61
C ALA A 946 -47.26 4.84 -13.14
N GLN A 947 -48.56 4.63 -12.97
CA GLN A 947 -49.14 3.34 -12.56
C GLN A 947 -48.94 2.23 -13.62
N ALA A 948 -49.03 2.58 -14.91
CA ALA A 948 -48.79 1.64 -15.99
C ALA A 948 -47.34 1.12 -15.99
N TYR A 949 -46.36 1.97 -15.70
CA TYR A 949 -44.97 1.53 -15.56
C TYR A 949 -44.73 0.78 -14.24
N LEU A 950 -45.28 1.25 -13.12
CA LEU A 950 -45.19 0.57 -11.83
C LEU A 950 -45.69 -0.88 -11.90
N SER A 951 -46.77 -1.16 -12.65
CA SER A 951 -47.32 -2.52 -12.80
C SER A 951 -46.46 -3.46 -13.67
N THR A 952 -45.41 -2.93 -14.33
CA THR A 952 -44.47 -3.74 -15.13
C THR A 952 -43.19 -4.11 -14.38
N LEU A 953 -42.99 -3.60 -13.17
CA LEU A 953 -41.84 -3.94 -12.35
C LEU A 953 -41.92 -5.42 -11.92
N VAL A 954 -40.88 -6.18 -12.25
CA VAL A 954 -40.80 -7.60 -11.87
C VAL A 954 -40.39 -7.72 -10.41
N PRO A 955 -41.06 -8.55 -9.59
CA PRO A 955 -40.72 -8.75 -8.19
C PRO A 955 -39.24 -9.12 -7.97
N GLY A 956 -38.58 -8.45 -7.01
CA GLY A 956 -37.18 -8.71 -6.67
C GLY A 956 -36.78 -8.14 -5.29
N ASP A 957 -35.51 -8.25 -4.93
CA ASP A 957 -34.97 -7.71 -3.66
C ASP A 957 -33.91 -6.63 -3.86
N SER A 958 -33.74 -6.13 -5.10
CA SER A 958 -32.79 -5.05 -5.38
C SER A 958 -33.27 -3.72 -4.78
N ALA A 959 -32.31 -2.84 -4.47
CA ALA A 959 -32.58 -1.49 -3.98
C ALA A 959 -33.54 -0.70 -4.89
N GLU A 960 -33.43 -0.91 -6.20
CA GLU A 960 -34.28 -0.30 -7.22
C GLU A 960 -35.70 -0.87 -7.15
N TYR A 961 -35.88 -2.18 -6.98
CA TYR A 961 -37.22 -2.75 -6.83
C TYR A 961 -37.92 -2.23 -5.58
N VAL A 962 -37.20 -2.18 -4.45
CA VAL A 962 -37.71 -1.57 -3.21
C VAL A 962 -38.12 -0.13 -3.45
N TYR A 963 -37.37 0.64 -4.24
CA TYR A 963 -37.75 2.00 -4.61
C TYR A 963 -39.03 2.04 -5.46
N GLY A 964 -39.18 1.14 -6.44
CA GLY A 964 -40.43 1.02 -7.20
C GLY A 964 -41.66 0.75 -6.33
N GLU A 965 -41.55 -0.17 -5.37
CA GLU A 965 -42.63 -0.50 -4.43
C GLU A 965 -42.96 0.67 -3.50
N VAL A 966 -41.94 1.35 -2.98
CA VAL A 966 -42.15 2.55 -2.15
C VAL A 966 -42.77 3.69 -2.96
N LEU A 967 -42.43 3.85 -4.24
CA LEU A 967 -43.08 4.79 -5.15
C LEU A 967 -44.54 4.42 -5.45
N SER A 968 -44.88 3.13 -5.50
CA SER A 968 -46.27 2.66 -5.61
C SER A 968 -47.10 3.06 -4.39
N ILE A 969 -46.51 2.97 -3.19
CA ILE A 969 -47.17 3.43 -1.96
C ILE A 969 -47.29 4.95 -1.98
N TYR A 970 -46.25 5.67 -2.41
CA TYR A 970 -46.25 7.13 -2.54
C TYR A 970 -47.32 7.62 -3.52
N GLU A 971 -47.46 6.98 -4.68
CA GLU A 971 -48.50 7.29 -5.68
C GLU A 971 -49.91 7.12 -5.07
N ARG A 972 -50.13 6.05 -4.29
CA ARG A 972 -51.42 5.75 -3.65
C ARG A 972 -51.73 6.63 -2.44
N SER A 973 -50.76 7.39 -1.92
CA SER A 973 -50.90 8.18 -0.70
C SER A 973 -50.46 9.64 -0.88
N TRP A 974 -49.16 9.90 -0.74
CA TRP A 974 -48.57 11.23 -0.65
C TRP A 974 -48.68 12.03 -1.94
N ALA A 975 -48.55 11.39 -3.11
CA ALA A 975 -48.78 12.04 -4.41
C ALA A 975 -50.22 12.57 -4.57
N ARG A 976 -51.15 12.05 -3.77
CA ARG A 976 -52.56 12.45 -3.71
C ARG A 976 -52.90 13.31 -2.49
N GLY A 977 -51.89 13.74 -1.73
CA GLY A 977 -52.04 14.61 -0.56
C GLY A 977 -52.49 13.89 0.73
N VAL A 978 -52.44 12.55 0.77
CA VAL A 978 -52.78 11.75 1.96
C VAL A 978 -51.50 11.35 2.69
N TYR A 979 -51.15 12.04 3.78
CA TYR A 979 -49.83 11.90 4.42
C TYR A 979 -49.77 10.93 5.60
N ASP A 980 -50.91 10.57 6.16
CA ASP A 980 -51.03 9.54 7.21
C ASP A 980 -51.57 8.27 6.57
N LEU A 981 -50.78 7.19 6.67
CA LEU A 981 -51.09 5.92 6.03
C LEU A 981 -52.17 5.18 6.85
N ASP A 982 -53.14 4.59 6.16
CA ASP A 982 -54.03 3.63 6.79
C ASP A 982 -53.27 2.36 7.23
N SER A 983 -53.90 1.48 8.01
CA SER A 983 -53.25 0.28 8.54
C SER A 983 -52.65 -0.63 7.47
N THR A 984 -53.20 -0.63 6.25
CA THR A 984 -52.75 -1.47 5.14
C THR A 984 -51.53 -0.85 4.48
N LEU A 985 -51.61 0.41 4.07
CA LEU A 985 -50.48 1.14 3.47
C LEU A 985 -49.33 1.30 4.45
N TYR A 986 -49.62 1.46 5.75
CA TYR A 986 -48.60 1.48 6.80
C TYR A 986 -47.86 0.15 6.86
N ALA A 987 -48.58 -0.99 6.87
CA ALA A 987 -47.94 -2.31 6.87
C ALA A 987 -47.09 -2.51 5.60
N ASP A 988 -47.60 -2.09 4.44
CA ASP A 988 -46.90 -2.17 3.15
C ASP A 988 -45.62 -1.31 3.12
N ALA A 989 -45.62 -0.13 3.73
CA ALA A 989 -44.44 0.73 3.82
C ALA A 989 -43.46 0.24 4.91
N HIS A 990 -43.99 -0.25 6.03
CA HIS A 990 -43.20 -0.64 7.20
C HIS A 990 -42.28 -1.83 6.90
N GLN A 991 -42.75 -2.81 6.10
CA GLN A 991 -41.91 -3.93 5.66
C GLN A 991 -40.66 -3.50 4.86
N PHE A 992 -40.66 -2.31 4.25
CA PHE A 992 -39.49 -1.73 3.60
C PHE A 992 -38.71 -0.83 4.57
N ALA A 993 -39.40 -0.13 5.47
CA ALA A 993 -38.78 0.73 6.48
C ALA A 993 -37.81 -0.03 7.41
N ILE A 994 -38.11 -1.29 7.73
CA ILE A 994 -37.28 -2.16 8.58
C ILE A 994 -36.05 -2.75 7.88
N ARG A 995 -35.91 -2.56 6.56
CA ARG A 995 -34.77 -3.08 5.80
C ARG A 995 -33.54 -2.21 6.01
N HIS A 996 -32.36 -2.77 5.75
CA HIS A 996 -31.10 -2.05 5.85
C HIS A 996 -30.85 -1.20 4.58
N PRO A 997 -30.55 0.11 4.69
CA PRO A 997 -30.38 0.99 3.53
C PRO A 997 -29.21 0.58 2.62
N HIS A 998 -28.16 -0.03 3.18
CA HIS A 998 -27.04 -0.57 2.39
C HIS A 998 -27.51 -1.63 1.37
N SER A 999 -28.44 -2.52 1.75
CA SER A 999 -28.91 -3.60 0.87
C SER A 999 -30.14 -3.21 0.06
N SER A 1000 -30.98 -2.29 0.56
CA SER A 1000 -32.29 -1.99 0.00
C SER A 1000 -32.44 -0.56 -0.52
N GLY A 1001 -31.35 0.22 -0.54
CA GLY A 1001 -31.28 1.52 -1.18
C GLY A 1001 -31.91 2.66 -0.38
N ALA A 1002 -31.77 3.87 -0.93
CA ALA A 1002 -32.23 5.10 -0.27
C ALA A 1002 -33.75 5.17 -0.08
N ALA A 1003 -34.52 4.37 -0.83
CA ALA A 1003 -35.98 4.28 -0.67
C ALA A 1003 -36.42 3.76 0.70
N VAL A 1004 -35.54 3.07 1.42
CA VAL A 1004 -35.76 2.71 2.83
C VAL A 1004 -36.02 3.96 3.67
N PHE A 1005 -35.26 5.05 3.44
CA PHE A 1005 -35.47 6.30 4.16
C PHE A 1005 -36.83 6.92 3.83
N MET A 1006 -37.24 6.88 2.57
CA MET A 1006 -38.57 7.32 2.16
C MET A 1006 -39.68 6.50 2.86
N ALA A 1007 -39.55 5.17 2.91
CA ALA A 1007 -40.50 4.31 3.63
C ALA A 1007 -40.52 4.59 5.14
N ARG A 1008 -39.35 4.78 5.75
CA ARG A 1008 -39.20 5.18 7.16
C ARG A 1008 -39.89 6.52 7.44
N THR A 1009 -39.75 7.51 6.54
CA THR A 1009 -40.45 8.80 6.65
C THR A 1009 -41.97 8.63 6.53
N MET A 1010 -42.43 7.72 5.66
CA MET A 1010 -43.85 7.40 5.50
C MET A 1010 -44.45 6.74 6.74
N CYS A 1011 -43.67 5.92 7.45
CA CYS A 1011 -44.10 5.21 8.65
C CYS A 1011 -43.80 5.93 9.99
N ASP A 1012 -43.05 7.05 9.99
CA ASP A 1012 -42.61 7.72 11.23
C ASP A 1012 -41.80 6.79 12.17
N VAL A 1013 -40.86 6.04 11.58
CA VAL A 1013 -39.95 5.10 12.26
C VAL A 1013 -38.51 5.33 11.82
N PHE A 1014 -37.55 4.99 12.69
CA PHE A 1014 -36.12 5.02 12.37
C PHE A 1014 -35.44 3.81 13.01
N TYR A 1015 -34.41 3.29 12.35
CA TYR A 1015 -33.61 2.15 12.81
C TYR A 1015 -32.13 2.51 12.81
N ASP A 1016 -31.36 2.07 13.81
CA ASP A 1016 -29.90 2.26 13.82
C ASP A 1016 -29.23 1.29 12.84
N ASP A 1017 -28.53 1.85 11.86
CA ASP A 1017 -27.88 1.11 10.77
C ASP A 1017 -26.37 0.87 11.03
N PHE A 1018 -25.84 1.17 12.24
CA PHE A 1018 -24.38 1.14 12.53
C PHE A 1018 -23.84 -0.07 13.33
N LEU A 1019 -24.60 -1.15 13.52
CA LEU A 1019 -24.14 -2.34 14.27
C LEU A 1019 -23.63 -3.49 13.36
N ASN A 1020 -22.32 -3.76 13.44
CA ASN A 1020 -21.54 -4.94 12.97
C ASN A 1020 -21.96 -5.61 11.64
N GLU A 1021 -21.20 -5.32 10.58
CA GLU A 1021 -21.31 -5.78 9.17
C GLU A 1021 -21.23 -7.31 8.90
N ALA A 1022 -21.24 -8.17 9.93
CA ALA A 1022 -20.89 -9.59 9.76
C ALA A 1022 -22.06 -10.56 9.52
N GLN A 1023 -23.34 -10.17 9.61
CA GLN A 1023 -24.46 -11.10 9.33
C GLN A 1023 -25.64 -10.40 8.66
N GLY A 1024 -25.92 -10.74 7.40
CA GLY A 1024 -27.13 -10.33 6.71
C GLY A 1024 -28.38 -11.00 7.30
N SER A 1025 -29.04 -10.36 8.27
CA SER A 1025 -30.49 -10.43 8.53
C SER A 1025 -30.92 -9.53 9.70
N ARG A 1026 -31.92 -8.66 9.41
CA ARG A 1026 -32.84 -7.90 10.29
C ARG A 1026 -32.21 -6.95 11.34
N ILE A 1027 -32.56 -5.66 11.22
CA ILE A 1027 -32.27 -4.64 12.24
C ILE A 1027 -33.11 -4.94 13.49
N GLN A 1028 -32.51 -4.79 14.67
CA GLN A 1028 -33.19 -4.92 15.95
C GLN A 1028 -34.20 -3.77 16.09
N GLU A 1029 -35.47 -4.08 16.38
CA GLU A 1029 -36.46 -3.05 16.76
C GLU A 1029 -36.00 -2.42 18.08
N GLU A 1030 -35.48 -1.19 18.05
CA GLU A 1030 -35.49 -0.38 19.26
C GLU A 1030 -36.92 0.12 19.46
N SER A 1031 -37.54 -0.38 20.53
CA SER A 1031 -38.90 -0.03 20.93
C SER A 1031 -39.04 1.49 21.08
N LYS A 1032 -39.96 2.09 20.32
CA LYS A 1032 -40.50 3.44 20.59
C LYS A 1032 -40.96 3.43 22.05
N ASP A 1033 -40.27 4.16 22.94
CA ASP A 1033 -40.76 4.31 24.31
C ASP A 1033 -42.12 5.00 24.21
N SER A 1034 -43.16 4.26 24.58
CA SER A 1034 -44.55 4.59 24.28
C SER A 1034 -45.14 5.62 25.25
N SER A 1035 -44.30 6.43 25.89
CA SER A 1035 -44.72 7.59 26.67
C SER A 1035 -44.98 8.78 25.73
N LEU A 1036 -46.16 8.79 25.11
CA LEU A 1036 -46.69 9.77 24.15
C LEU A 1036 -46.83 11.24 24.65
N SER A 1037 -46.04 11.70 25.64
CA SER A 1037 -46.19 13.03 26.26
C SER A 1037 -44.92 13.86 26.45
N THR A 1038 -43.75 13.40 25.99
CA THR A 1038 -42.44 14.04 26.32
C THR A 1038 -41.76 14.78 25.15
N TYR A 1039 -42.24 14.68 23.90
CA TYR A 1039 -41.65 15.36 22.73
C TYR A 1039 -42.71 15.94 21.77
N LEU A 1040 -42.54 17.19 21.32
CA LEU A 1040 -43.52 17.92 20.49
C LEU A 1040 -42.88 18.63 19.30
N LEU A 1041 -43.51 18.53 18.11
CA LEU A 1041 -43.11 19.21 16.88
C LEU A 1041 -44.27 20.04 16.31
N PHE A 1042 -44.10 21.36 16.20
CA PHE A 1042 -45.18 22.28 15.78
C PHE A 1042 -44.68 23.59 15.16
N PRO A 1043 -45.32 24.14 14.10
CA PRO A 1043 -46.38 23.54 13.30
C PRO A 1043 -45.86 22.45 12.37
N ASN A 1044 -46.74 21.51 12.01
CA ASN A 1044 -46.46 20.46 11.03
C ASN A 1044 -47.78 20.00 10.39
N PRO A 1045 -48.10 20.38 9.15
CA PRO A 1045 -47.20 20.98 8.16
C PRO A 1045 -46.68 22.40 8.49
N ASN A 1046 -45.55 22.77 7.89
CA ASN A 1046 -44.89 24.08 8.06
C ASN A 1046 -44.43 24.68 6.73
N ASN A 1047 -44.15 26.00 6.72
CA ASN A 1047 -43.64 26.72 5.55
C ASN A 1047 -42.10 26.81 5.55
N GLY A 1048 -41.42 25.84 6.17
CA GLY A 1048 -39.98 25.83 6.39
C GLY A 1048 -39.51 26.36 7.74
N PHE A 1049 -40.41 26.75 8.67
CA PHE A 1049 -40.06 27.11 10.05
C PHE A 1049 -40.94 26.35 11.04
N PHE A 1050 -40.33 25.68 12.02
CA PHE A 1050 -41.05 24.92 13.04
C PHE A 1050 -40.24 24.80 14.34
N SER A 1051 -40.93 24.53 15.45
CA SER A 1051 -40.33 24.34 16.77
C SER A 1051 -40.36 22.87 17.17
N TYR A 1052 -39.31 22.43 17.86
CA TYR A 1052 -39.20 21.09 18.43
C TYR A 1052 -38.89 21.19 19.94
N MET A 1053 -39.65 20.46 20.77
CA MET A 1053 -39.61 20.51 22.24
C MET A 1053 -39.39 19.12 22.84
N TRP A 1054 -38.66 19.02 23.96
CA TRP A 1054 -38.41 17.77 24.70
C TRP A 1054 -38.46 17.94 26.23
N ALA A 1055 -38.87 16.89 26.96
CA ALA A 1055 -38.95 16.84 28.43
C ALA A 1055 -38.50 15.49 29.06
N GLN A 1056 -37.84 15.56 30.22
CA GLN A 1056 -37.36 14.49 31.12
C GLN A 1056 -36.51 13.35 30.52
N SER A 1057 -35.19 13.55 30.47
CA SER A 1057 -34.17 12.50 30.70
C SER A 1057 -32.85 13.15 31.15
N THR A 1058 -31.97 12.40 31.83
CA THR A 1058 -30.79 12.88 32.60
C THR A 1058 -29.85 13.87 31.85
N GLN A 1059 -28.94 14.56 32.56
CA GLN A 1059 -28.01 15.54 31.97
C GLN A 1059 -27.07 14.88 30.94
N GLU A 1060 -27.56 14.76 29.70
CA GLU A 1060 -26.87 14.13 28.58
C GLU A 1060 -26.75 15.12 27.43
N MET A 1061 -25.66 15.02 26.65
CA MET A 1061 -25.54 15.80 25.42
C MET A 1061 -26.56 15.27 24.40
N LYS A 1062 -27.41 16.17 23.89
CA LYS A 1062 -28.43 15.85 22.90
C LYS A 1062 -28.04 16.41 21.53
N GLU A 1063 -28.34 15.65 20.48
CA GLU A 1063 -28.06 16.05 19.10
C GLU A 1063 -29.31 15.88 18.23
N LEU A 1064 -29.73 16.95 17.56
CA LEU A 1064 -30.88 16.96 16.68
C LEU A 1064 -30.41 16.96 15.22
N CYS A 1065 -30.92 16.00 14.44
CA CYS A 1065 -30.58 15.82 13.03
C CYS A 1065 -31.85 15.81 12.16
N ILE A 1066 -31.82 16.49 11.02
CA ILE A 1066 -32.89 16.44 10.00
C ILE A 1066 -32.32 15.85 8.72
N TYR A 1067 -33.03 14.88 8.14
CA TYR A 1067 -32.67 14.20 6.91
C TYR A 1067 -33.73 14.41 5.81
N ASP A 1068 -33.31 14.42 4.54
CA ASP A 1068 -34.22 14.34 3.40
C ASP A 1068 -34.72 12.90 3.17
N ASN A 1069 -35.65 12.72 2.23
CA ASN A 1069 -36.19 11.40 1.86
C ASN A 1069 -35.17 10.43 1.24
N ASN A 1070 -33.94 10.87 0.98
CA ASN A 1070 -32.83 10.02 0.53
C ASN A 1070 -31.84 9.71 1.67
N GLY A 1071 -32.14 10.11 2.91
CA GLY A 1071 -31.27 9.93 4.07
C GLY A 1071 -30.11 10.93 4.16
N ARG A 1072 -30.11 12.00 3.37
CA ARG A 1072 -29.06 13.03 3.43
C ARG A 1072 -29.34 14.00 4.57
N LEU A 1073 -28.33 14.21 5.43
CA LEU A 1073 -28.40 15.17 6.51
C LEU A 1073 -28.55 16.59 5.95
N CYS A 1074 -29.70 17.20 6.20
CA CYS A 1074 -30.03 18.56 5.85
C CYS A 1074 -29.59 19.54 6.95
N LEU A 1075 -29.82 19.20 8.21
CA LEU A 1075 -29.53 20.07 9.34
C LEU A 1075 -29.07 19.23 10.55
N GLN A 1076 -28.06 19.69 11.28
CA GLN A 1076 -27.61 19.09 12.54
C GLN A 1076 -27.34 20.18 13.56
N GLN A 1077 -27.82 19.98 14.79
CA GLN A 1077 -27.71 20.95 15.86
C GLN A 1077 -27.58 20.25 17.22
N SER A 1078 -26.52 20.53 17.96
CA SER A 1078 -26.37 20.09 19.35
C SER A 1078 -27.21 20.96 20.29
N VAL A 1079 -27.88 20.33 21.24
CA VAL A 1079 -28.71 20.99 22.26
C VAL A 1079 -28.37 20.44 23.65
N GLN A 1080 -28.44 21.29 24.68
CA GLN A 1080 -28.07 20.94 26.06
C GLN A 1080 -29.24 21.18 27.02
N GLY A 1081 -29.42 20.28 27.99
CA GLY A 1081 -30.41 20.40 29.07
C GLY A 1081 -31.40 19.24 29.15
N ALA A 1082 -31.89 18.97 30.36
CA ALA A 1082 -32.88 17.91 30.63
C ALA A 1082 -34.21 18.18 29.90
N ASP A 1083 -34.67 19.43 29.91
CA ASP A 1083 -35.86 19.95 29.21
C ASP A 1083 -35.47 21.13 28.32
N GLY A 1084 -36.07 21.27 27.13
CA GLY A 1084 -35.74 22.37 26.22
C GLY A 1084 -36.59 22.45 24.95
N TYR A 1085 -36.40 23.53 24.18
CA TYR A 1085 -36.96 23.69 22.84
C TYR A 1085 -35.95 24.35 21.88
N THR A 1086 -36.08 24.10 20.59
CA THR A 1086 -35.32 24.76 19.52
C THR A 1086 -36.21 25.10 18.32
N ILE A 1087 -35.85 26.15 17.58
CA ILE A 1087 -36.54 26.57 16.34
C ILE A 1087 -35.65 26.19 15.15
N LEU A 1088 -36.23 25.51 14.17
CA LEU A 1088 -35.53 24.94 13.03
C LEU A 1088 -36.03 25.57 11.72
N ASN A 1089 -35.11 25.79 10.78
CA ASN A 1089 -35.36 26.49 9.52
C ASN A 1089 -34.94 25.63 8.33
N LEU A 1090 -35.92 25.15 7.57
CA LEU A 1090 -35.77 24.40 6.32
C LEU A 1090 -36.15 25.23 5.07
N SER A 1091 -36.27 26.56 5.17
CA SER A 1091 -36.73 27.40 4.03
C SER A 1091 -35.84 27.31 2.78
N LYS A 1092 -34.55 26.96 2.92
CA LYS A 1092 -33.62 26.74 1.80
C LYS A 1092 -33.84 25.43 1.04
N TYR A 1093 -34.61 24.49 1.59
CA TYR A 1093 -34.85 23.20 0.99
C TYR A 1093 -36.21 23.19 0.27
N PRO A 1094 -36.39 22.38 -0.79
CA PRO A 1094 -37.65 22.30 -1.52
C PRO A 1094 -38.86 21.99 -0.62
N ALA A 1095 -40.06 22.34 -1.06
CA ALA A 1095 -41.28 21.79 -0.46
C ALA A 1095 -41.19 20.25 -0.52
N GLY A 1096 -41.54 19.58 0.57
CA GLY A 1096 -41.33 18.15 0.70
C GLY A 1096 -41.33 17.66 2.14
N MET A 1097 -41.07 16.38 2.28
CA MET A 1097 -41.08 15.68 3.57
C MET A 1097 -39.64 15.46 4.04
N TYR A 1098 -39.42 15.58 5.35
CA TYR A 1098 -38.13 15.41 6.00
C TYR A 1098 -38.31 14.58 7.27
N MET A 1099 -37.23 13.99 7.76
CA MET A 1099 -37.22 13.22 8.99
C MET A 1099 -36.37 13.90 10.04
N LEU A 1100 -36.89 14.08 11.24
CA LEU A 1100 -36.17 14.58 12.40
C LEU A 1100 -35.79 13.43 13.33
N GLN A 1101 -34.57 13.47 13.86
CA GLN A 1101 -34.03 12.53 14.84
C GLN A 1101 -33.42 13.31 16.01
N LEU A 1102 -33.68 12.85 17.23
CA LEU A 1102 -33.01 13.30 18.45
C LEU A 1102 -32.16 12.16 19.03
N ARG A 1103 -30.87 12.40 19.28
CA ARG A 1103 -29.93 11.45 19.91
C ARG A 1103 -29.57 11.90 21.33
N CYS A 1104 -29.52 10.99 22.29
CA CYS A 1104 -28.99 11.22 23.64
C CYS A 1104 -27.85 10.23 23.91
N ASN A 1105 -26.63 10.73 24.18
CA ASN A 1105 -25.46 9.90 24.51
C ASN A 1105 -25.27 8.66 23.60
N ALA A 1106 -25.46 8.86 22.29
CA ALA A 1106 -25.39 7.88 21.18
C ALA A 1106 -26.63 6.98 20.94
N ALA A 1107 -27.65 6.98 21.79
CA ALA A 1107 -28.93 6.29 21.54
C ALA A 1107 -29.98 7.23 20.91
N ILE A 1108 -30.97 6.67 20.19
CA ILE A 1108 -32.06 7.45 19.58
C ILE A 1108 -33.19 7.62 20.60
N CYS A 1109 -33.54 8.88 20.87
CA CYS A 1109 -34.53 9.22 21.88
C CYS A 1109 -35.91 9.56 21.31
N ASP A 1110 -35.98 10.17 20.12
CA ASP A 1110 -37.23 10.48 19.43
C ASP A 1110 -36.99 10.64 17.92
N THR A 1111 -38.00 10.32 17.12
CA THR A 1111 -38.01 10.53 15.66
C THR A 1111 -39.37 11.05 15.20
N ARG A 1112 -39.38 12.05 14.31
CA ARG A 1112 -40.61 12.70 13.82
C ARG A 1112 -40.56 13.04 12.34
N LYS A 1113 -41.67 12.79 11.64
CA LYS A 1113 -41.95 13.25 10.28
C LYS A 1113 -42.20 14.77 10.23
N ILE A 1114 -41.53 15.48 9.32
CA ILE A 1114 -41.72 16.90 9.02
C ILE A 1114 -42.34 17.04 7.62
N VAL A 1115 -43.41 17.81 7.50
CA VAL A 1115 -44.08 18.19 6.25
C VAL A 1115 -43.80 19.66 5.98
N LYS A 1116 -43.00 19.96 4.96
CA LYS A 1116 -42.77 21.32 4.45
C LYS A 1116 -43.63 21.56 3.22
N GLN A 1117 -44.56 22.51 3.30
CA GLN A 1117 -45.37 22.94 2.16
C GLN A 1117 -44.63 23.94 1.26
#